data_AF-A0A2M8CAC4-F1
#
_entry.id   AF-A0A2M8CAC4-F1
#
_cell.length_a   1.000
_cell.length_b   1.000
_cell.length_c   1.000
_cell.angle_alpha   90.00
_cell.angle_beta   90.00
_cell.angle_gamma   90.00
#
_symmetry.space_group_name_H-M   'P 1'
#
loop_
_entity.id
_entity.type
_entity.pdbx_description
1 polymer ?
#
loop_
_entity_poly.entity_id
_entity_poly.type
_entity_poly.pdbx_seq_one_letter_code
_entity_poly.pdbx_strand_id
1 'polypeptide(L)'
;MENNLNNVNEADSGFIINHLPFEPANEPIETGLSKTDSKHGQRIDYRILPEDIQILFPECTPAEPEIYIQFASITFSVKLSIDLKEHRELARIYYTWKLHRHFIRQKNYHTKNYVDQLEVWDLHQKDEKAAHFCRFSLKVEMGKGGELPAIRVSYSGRSSILSKNLLELSSQHPEAIDAVTKVIYNKRIVKLKNLSPAGLQNRDQVYPILNPELRTLLGIKKATVLDLKKFRTHADLIETFAGKYLHTPEMQAEFRFKPNWKNVYNYSAFRISDPEINFIFANGGKHQEVHNGLLQYGPYQPVNTKQIKLFFIYHLSETEYRDQLADYLSSKETNKGLIRYIKAPTSYDQKLDIVYDDREDPMVEIRRQIYQLTLDTRTAYLGLYLSPYDVWEKDTHKHQLYYHIKEALLQRRIATQTIDRDKFWRAGTAFRWWVPNIAIAAIAKLGGIPWVLDKPLAAGKDLVVGFGLYSTLKYNMRVVGSSVCFTEDGKFEAYDYFPESEGFQLAAQLEKALTKYLRHHEGIDRLVIHYYKDISQQDFKPVQEMIDQLRPGLPVVTVHIHSTKTDLHLVQNTHDPVGLPLNGSYFHLGDHQYVLYTNDYKMQGLPGRFLPLPIQLGLQSSVPEMLEDQFVVASLIEQVHSFSFLHWRSIRQAPFPVTVSFPKMLASRMVWFEREVDVEGANGIPWFL
;
A
#
# COMPACT_ATOMS: atom_id res chain seq x y z
N MET A 1 10.82 46.00 -16.57
CA MET A 1 9.73 45.39 -15.76
C MET A 1 9.76 43.85 -15.91
N GLU A 2 10.93 43.22 -15.81
CA GLU A 2 11.08 41.75 -15.94
C GLU A 2 11.55 41.06 -14.63
N ASN A 3 11.87 41.82 -13.58
CA ASN A 3 12.35 41.27 -12.30
C ASN A 3 11.26 40.91 -11.28
N ASN A 4 9.97 40.99 -11.63
CA ASN A 4 8.86 40.76 -10.68
C ASN A 4 8.08 39.45 -10.88
N LEU A 5 8.38 38.64 -11.90
CA LEU A 5 7.71 37.36 -12.13
C LEU A 5 8.40 36.16 -11.44
N ASN A 6 9.70 36.25 -11.14
CA ASN A 6 10.43 35.17 -10.45
C ASN A 6 10.19 35.14 -8.93
N ASN A 7 9.82 36.27 -8.30
CA ASN A 7 9.66 36.35 -6.85
C ASN A 7 8.31 35.82 -6.32
N VAL A 8 7.32 35.55 -7.19
CA VAL A 8 6.00 35.04 -6.76
C VAL A 8 6.01 33.51 -6.64
N ASN A 9 6.90 32.82 -7.36
CA ASN A 9 6.94 31.36 -7.42
C ASN A 9 7.79 30.71 -6.30
N GLU A 10 8.68 31.45 -5.63
CA GLU A 10 9.47 30.94 -4.49
C GLU A 10 8.80 31.18 -3.12
N ALA A 11 7.60 31.75 -3.09
CA ALA A 11 6.86 31.97 -1.85
C ALA A 11 6.51 30.63 -1.17
N ASP A 12 6.69 30.60 0.17
CA ASP A 12 6.36 29.45 1.02
C ASP A 12 4.86 29.13 0.89
N SER A 13 4.54 27.88 0.58
CA SER A 13 3.16 27.40 0.45
C SER A 13 2.46 27.17 1.78
N GLY A 14 3.15 27.35 2.91
CA GLY A 14 2.64 27.01 4.23
C GLY A 14 2.68 25.51 4.51
N PHE A 15 3.55 24.79 3.80
CA PHE A 15 3.75 23.37 3.97
C PHE A 15 5.24 23.05 4.15
N ILE A 16 5.52 22.06 5.00
CA ILE A 16 6.86 21.53 5.22
C ILE A 16 6.89 20.04 4.91
N ILE A 17 8.03 19.52 4.44
CA ILE A 17 8.24 18.10 4.20
C ILE A 17 9.33 17.58 5.14
N ASN A 18 9.25 16.30 5.55
CA ASN A 18 10.18 15.60 6.45
C ASN A 18 11.63 15.40 5.90
N HIS A 19 12.17 16.43 5.26
CA HIS A 19 13.51 16.52 4.70
C HIS A 19 14.24 17.61 5.47
N LEU A 20 15.30 17.27 6.21
CA LEU A 20 16.09 18.22 6.98
C LEU A 20 17.23 18.77 6.10
N PRO A 21 17.17 20.02 5.62
CA PRO A 21 18.18 20.58 4.73
C PRO A 21 19.51 20.77 5.43
N PHE A 22 20.62 20.66 4.69
CA PHE A 22 21.95 20.90 5.22
C PHE A 22 22.85 21.58 4.20
N GLU A 23 23.89 22.27 4.67
CA GLU A 23 24.83 22.95 3.78
C GLU A 23 25.87 21.96 3.25
N PRO A 24 26.05 21.85 1.92
CA PRO A 24 27.07 20.99 1.37
C PRO A 24 28.47 21.49 1.76
N ALA A 25 29.46 20.61 1.60
CA ALA A 25 30.85 20.95 1.83
C ALA A 25 31.26 22.02 0.82
N ASN A 26 31.94 23.06 1.31
CA ASN A 26 32.44 24.14 0.45
C ASN A 26 33.85 23.86 -0.09
N GLU A 27 34.54 22.89 0.49
CA GLU A 27 35.88 22.48 0.10
C GLU A 27 35.82 21.11 -0.57
N PRO A 28 36.69 20.86 -1.59
CA PRO A 28 36.86 19.53 -2.17
C PRO A 28 37.16 18.49 -1.10
N ILE A 29 36.64 17.28 -1.30
CA ILE A 29 36.95 16.15 -0.42
C ILE A 29 38.15 15.38 -0.96
N GLU A 30 39.04 14.97 -0.06
CA GLU A 30 40.10 14.02 -0.39
C GLU A 30 39.55 12.59 -0.36
N THR A 31 39.83 11.83 -1.42
CA THR A 31 39.37 10.45 -1.58
C THR A 31 40.51 9.55 -2.07
N GLY A 32 40.48 8.28 -1.69
CA GLY A 32 41.35 7.25 -2.25
C GLY A 32 40.61 6.36 -3.23
N LEU A 33 41.25 5.96 -4.33
CA LEU A 33 40.68 5.06 -5.34
C LEU A 33 41.56 3.82 -5.58
N SER A 34 40.92 2.67 -5.77
CA SER A 34 41.60 1.41 -6.11
C SER A 34 40.70 0.50 -6.93
N LYS A 35 41.29 -0.32 -7.79
CA LYS A 35 40.57 -1.42 -8.46
C LYS A 35 40.48 -2.69 -7.61
N THR A 36 41.36 -2.84 -6.62
CA THR A 36 41.33 -3.98 -5.71
C THR A 36 40.42 -3.68 -4.51
N ASP A 37 39.57 -4.65 -4.19
CA ASP A 37 38.72 -4.59 -3.01
C ASP A 37 39.58 -4.48 -1.74
N SER A 38 39.11 -3.67 -0.79
CA SER A 38 39.68 -3.63 0.54
C SER A 38 38.56 -3.55 1.57
N LYS A 39 38.87 -4.01 2.80
CA LYS A 39 37.94 -4.02 3.94
C LYS A 39 37.28 -2.67 4.25
N HIS A 40 37.81 -1.56 3.71
CA HIS A 40 37.34 -0.20 3.95
C HIS A 40 36.94 0.56 2.67
N GLY A 41 37.05 -0.06 1.50
CA GLY A 41 36.63 0.54 0.23
C GLY A 41 35.12 0.33 -0.02
N GLN A 42 34.45 1.37 -0.51
CA GLN A 42 33.08 1.27 -1.00
C GLN A 42 33.12 1.11 -2.52
N ARG A 43 32.43 0.09 -3.05
CA ARG A 43 32.31 -0.11 -4.50
C ARG A 43 31.39 0.95 -5.12
N ILE A 44 31.84 1.57 -6.21
CA ILE A 44 31.12 2.57 -7.00
C ILE A 44 31.34 2.32 -8.50
N ASP A 45 30.55 3.01 -9.32
CA ASP A 45 30.72 3.05 -10.78
C ASP A 45 31.66 4.20 -11.16
N TYR A 46 32.70 3.95 -11.96
CA TYR A 46 33.67 4.99 -12.31
C TYR A 46 33.04 6.19 -13.01
N ARG A 47 31.88 6.03 -13.67
CA ARG A 47 31.20 7.10 -14.43
C ARG A 47 30.64 8.22 -13.56
N ILE A 48 30.57 8.04 -12.24
CA ILE A 48 30.13 9.09 -11.31
C ILE A 48 31.29 9.98 -10.84
N LEU A 49 32.52 9.61 -11.19
CA LEU A 49 33.75 10.35 -10.89
C LEU A 49 34.05 11.35 -12.02
N PRO A 50 34.99 12.29 -11.82
CA PRO A 50 35.50 13.16 -12.87
C PRO A 50 35.92 12.40 -14.17
N GLU A 51 35.73 13.01 -15.34
CA GLU A 51 35.93 12.36 -16.64
C GLU A 51 37.38 11.87 -16.88
N ASP A 52 38.35 12.53 -16.25
CA ASP A 52 39.78 12.18 -16.32
C ASP A 52 40.12 10.89 -15.55
N ILE A 53 39.18 10.31 -14.80
CA ILE A 53 39.41 9.06 -14.07
C ILE A 53 39.77 7.89 -14.97
N GLN A 54 39.31 7.90 -16.22
CA GLN A 54 39.57 6.84 -17.17
C GLN A 54 41.04 6.81 -17.64
N ILE A 55 41.79 7.91 -17.44
CA ILE A 55 43.25 7.96 -17.64
C ILE A 55 43.96 7.20 -16.52
N LEU A 56 43.45 7.30 -15.29
CA LEU A 56 44.03 6.67 -14.10
C LEU A 56 43.67 5.18 -13.98
N PHE A 57 42.52 4.79 -14.52
CA PHE A 57 42.02 3.42 -14.53
C PHE A 57 41.52 3.03 -15.95
N PRO A 58 42.43 2.90 -16.94
CA PRO A 58 42.07 2.56 -18.32
C PRO A 58 41.40 1.18 -18.46
N GLU A 59 41.58 0.30 -17.47
CA GLU A 59 40.94 -1.00 -17.37
C GLU A 59 39.44 -0.93 -17.04
N CYS A 60 38.92 0.21 -16.56
CA CYS A 60 37.50 0.39 -16.30
C CYS A 60 36.74 0.62 -17.61
N THR A 61 35.85 -0.31 -17.95
CA THR A 61 35.01 -0.27 -19.16
C THR A 61 33.53 -0.20 -18.79
N PRO A 62 32.62 0.16 -19.71
CA PRO A 62 31.18 0.10 -19.44
C PRO A 62 30.67 -1.29 -19.03
N ALA A 63 31.37 -2.36 -19.46
CA ALA A 63 31.06 -3.73 -19.06
C ALA A 63 31.61 -4.08 -17.66
N GLU A 64 32.70 -3.44 -17.25
CA GLU A 64 33.33 -3.62 -15.93
C GLU A 64 33.58 -2.26 -15.24
N PRO A 65 32.51 -1.55 -14.84
CA PRO A 65 32.64 -0.15 -14.40
C PRO A 65 33.09 0.00 -12.94
N GLU A 66 33.40 -1.10 -12.26
CA GLU A 66 33.55 -1.11 -10.80
C GLU A 66 34.91 -0.56 -10.33
N ILE A 67 34.88 0.39 -9.41
CA ILE A 67 36.05 0.92 -8.69
C ILE A 67 35.72 1.08 -7.19
N TYR A 68 36.72 1.04 -6.32
CA TYR A 68 36.56 1.21 -4.88
C TYR A 68 37.02 2.57 -4.42
N ILE A 69 36.21 3.24 -3.60
CA ILE A 69 36.50 4.56 -3.01
C ILE A 69 36.64 4.52 -1.48
N GLN A 70 37.57 5.31 -0.96
CA GLN A 70 37.77 5.55 0.48
C GLN A 70 37.61 7.04 0.79
N PHE A 71 36.71 7.38 1.73
CA PHE A 71 36.49 8.75 2.20
C PHE A 71 37.22 9.09 3.52
N ALA A 72 37.83 8.09 4.18
CA ALA A 72 38.64 8.31 5.37
C ALA A 72 39.69 7.22 5.52
N SER A 73 40.75 7.54 6.27
CA SER A 73 41.90 6.66 6.48
C SER A 73 42.44 6.15 5.13
N ILE A 74 42.67 7.08 4.20
CA ILE A 74 43.01 6.79 2.81
C ILE A 74 44.33 6.02 2.77
N THR A 75 44.24 4.74 2.43
CA THR A 75 45.39 3.83 2.24
C THR A 75 45.62 3.50 0.77
N PHE A 76 44.67 3.83 -0.10
CA PHE A 76 44.80 3.66 -1.54
C PHE A 76 45.87 4.60 -2.13
N SER A 77 46.57 4.09 -3.14
CA SER A 77 47.70 4.79 -3.78
C SER A 77 47.24 5.96 -4.65
N VAL A 78 46.11 5.82 -5.34
CA VAL A 78 45.51 6.90 -6.12
C VAL A 78 44.67 7.76 -5.19
N LYS A 79 45.01 9.05 -5.12
CA LYS A 79 44.27 10.05 -4.33
C LYS A 79 43.70 11.10 -5.26
N LEU A 80 42.47 11.52 -4.98
CA LEU A 80 41.76 12.48 -5.79
C LEU A 80 41.00 13.47 -4.92
N SER A 81 41.14 14.75 -5.25
CA SER A 81 40.42 15.86 -4.62
C SER A 81 39.18 16.16 -5.47
N ILE A 82 37.99 15.99 -4.91
CA ILE A 82 36.73 16.09 -5.67
C ILE A 82 35.83 17.17 -5.10
N ASP A 83 35.41 18.11 -5.95
CA ASP A 83 34.31 19.01 -5.61
C ASP A 83 32.97 18.28 -5.70
N LEU A 84 32.34 18.06 -4.56
CA LEU A 84 31.04 17.38 -4.49
C LEU A 84 29.90 18.17 -5.16
N LYS A 85 30.06 19.47 -5.41
CA LYS A 85 29.06 20.30 -6.09
C LYS A 85 28.93 19.92 -7.57
N GLU A 86 30.02 19.44 -8.18
CA GLU A 86 30.07 19.04 -9.59
C GLU A 86 29.62 17.58 -9.79
N HIS A 87 29.70 16.75 -8.74
CA HIS A 87 29.42 15.32 -8.80
C HIS A 87 28.28 14.90 -7.85
N ARG A 88 27.02 15.14 -8.27
CA ARG A 88 25.82 14.90 -7.45
C ARG A 88 25.69 13.47 -6.90
N GLU A 89 25.90 12.46 -7.74
CA GLU A 89 25.77 11.06 -7.29
C GLU A 89 26.88 10.67 -6.31
N LEU A 90 28.10 11.16 -6.53
CA LEU A 90 29.20 10.97 -5.59
C LEU A 90 28.93 11.69 -4.26
N ALA A 91 28.40 12.92 -4.30
CA ALA A 91 28.02 13.67 -3.11
C ALA A 91 26.99 12.90 -2.28
N ARG A 92 25.96 12.32 -2.92
CA ARG A 92 24.97 11.47 -2.26
C ARG A 92 25.63 10.28 -1.55
N ILE A 93 26.57 9.61 -2.20
CA ILE A 93 27.33 8.48 -1.65
C ILE A 93 28.18 8.94 -0.44
N TYR A 94 28.90 10.05 -0.58
CA TYR A 94 29.74 10.62 0.48
C TYR A 94 28.92 10.97 1.73
N TYR A 95 27.82 11.71 1.57
CA TYR A 95 26.98 12.11 2.72
C TYR A 95 26.29 10.91 3.37
N THR A 96 25.91 9.91 2.57
CA THR A 96 25.34 8.67 3.08
C THR A 96 26.38 7.91 3.89
N TRP A 97 27.62 7.79 3.39
CA TRP A 97 28.73 7.21 4.13
C TRP A 97 29.01 7.97 5.44
N LYS A 98 29.01 9.30 5.41
CA LYS A 98 29.25 10.16 6.57
C LYS A 98 28.19 9.93 7.65
N LEU A 99 26.92 9.88 7.24
CA LEU A 99 25.79 9.58 8.12
C LEU A 99 25.91 8.19 8.75
N HIS A 100 26.21 7.17 7.96
CA HIS A 100 26.47 5.82 8.47
C HIS A 100 27.60 5.80 9.51
N ARG A 101 28.71 6.49 9.22
CA ARG A 101 29.87 6.55 10.11
C ARG A 101 29.52 7.20 11.46
N HIS A 102 28.71 8.25 11.45
CA HIS A 102 28.25 8.92 12.67
C HIS A 102 27.50 7.95 13.61
N PHE A 103 26.44 7.30 13.12
CA PHE A 103 25.64 6.38 13.94
C PHE A 103 26.38 5.10 14.35
N ILE A 104 27.39 4.68 13.57
CA ILE A 104 28.31 3.61 13.96
C ILE A 104 29.15 4.05 15.18
N ARG A 105 29.74 5.27 15.15
CA ARG A 105 30.58 5.78 16.25
C ARG A 105 29.79 5.92 17.55
N GLN A 106 28.53 6.34 17.47
CA GLN A 106 27.64 6.50 18.62
C GLN A 106 27.12 5.16 19.19
N LYS A 107 27.51 4.02 18.58
CA LYS A 107 27.06 2.68 18.98
C LYS A 107 25.52 2.61 19.06
N ASN A 108 24.81 3.20 18.10
CA ASN A 108 23.38 3.02 17.96
C ASN A 108 23.06 1.66 17.33
N TYR A 109 21.86 1.14 17.59
CA TYR A 109 21.33 0.00 16.85
C TYR A 109 21.04 0.47 15.42
N HIS A 110 21.74 -0.11 14.45
CA HIS A 110 21.61 0.29 13.05
C HIS A 110 21.72 -0.92 12.11
N THR A 111 21.16 -0.76 10.92
CA THR A 111 21.32 -1.67 9.80
C THR A 111 21.26 -0.91 8.49
N LYS A 112 21.74 -1.56 7.42
CA LYS A 112 21.27 -1.24 6.08
C LYS A 112 19.92 -1.93 5.86
N ASN A 113 18.93 -1.21 5.33
CA ASN A 113 17.68 -1.83 4.92
C ASN A 113 17.87 -2.61 3.61
N TYR A 114 16.79 -3.15 3.02
CA TYR A 114 16.88 -3.92 1.77
C TYR A 114 17.36 -3.08 0.57
N VAL A 115 17.27 -1.75 0.67
CA VAL A 115 17.68 -0.77 -0.36
C VAL A 115 18.99 -0.08 0.03
N ASP A 116 19.77 -0.69 0.93
CA ASP A 116 21.02 -0.17 1.48
C ASP A 116 20.94 1.20 2.19
N GLN A 117 19.75 1.67 2.55
CA GLN A 117 19.58 2.91 3.33
C GLN A 117 19.86 2.65 4.82
N LEU A 118 20.34 3.68 5.52
CA LEU A 118 20.56 3.63 6.96
C LEU A 118 19.23 3.55 7.71
N GLU A 119 19.02 2.48 8.47
CA GLU A 119 17.92 2.36 9.42
C GLU A 119 18.48 2.42 10.85
N VAL A 120 17.99 3.37 11.65
CA VAL A 120 18.37 3.56 13.06
C VAL A 120 17.20 3.15 13.96
N TRP A 121 17.50 2.41 15.03
CA TRP A 121 16.51 1.92 15.98
C TRP A 121 16.59 2.71 17.28
N ASP A 122 15.51 3.40 17.61
CA ASP A 122 15.35 4.14 18.86
C ASP A 122 14.54 3.30 19.87
N LEU A 123 15.06 3.16 21.08
CA LEU A 123 14.41 2.39 22.14
C LEU A 123 13.16 3.14 22.62
N HIS A 124 12.00 2.53 22.47
CA HIS A 124 10.72 3.10 22.87
C HIS A 124 10.27 2.61 24.25
N GLN A 125 10.37 1.30 24.48
CA GLN A 125 9.94 0.65 25.71
C GLN A 125 10.74 -0.64 25.92
N LYS A 126 10.88 -1.08 27.17
CA LYS A 126 11.40 -2.41 27.51
C LYS A 126 10.46 -3.05 28.52
N ASP A 127 10.11 -4.31 28.29
CA ASP A 127 9.44 -5.18 29.25
C ASP A 127 10.34 -6.39 29.59
N GLU A 128 9.85 -7.29 30.43
CA GLU A 128 10.60 -8.49 30.86
C GLU A 128 10.96 -9.39 29.67
N LYS A 129 10.08 -9.49 28.66
CA LYS A 129 10.23 -10.40 27.53
C LYS A 129 11.02 -9.80 26.39
N ALA A 130 10.91 -8.49 26.16
CA ALA A 130 11.52 -7.84 25.01
C ALA A 130 11.81 -6.35 25.21
N ALA A 131 12.80 -5.85 24.44
CA ALA A 131 13.00 -4.44 24.18
C ALA A 131 12.32 -4.05 22.86
N HIS A 132 11.52 -2.97 22.86
CA HIS A 132 10.72 -2.49 21.75
C HIS A 132 11.31 -1.19 21.20
N PHE A 133 11.50 -1.16 19.88
CA PHE A 133 12.16 -0.06 19.17
C PHE A 133 11.24 0.54 18.11
N CYS A 134 11.32 1.86 17.96
CA CYS A 134 10.88 2.58 16.78
C CYS A 134 12.03 2.61 15.77
N ARG A 135 11.74 2.34 14.49
CA ARG A 135 12.75 2.29 13.43
C ARG A 135 12.60 3.49 12.51
N PHE A 136 13.70 4.12 12.14
CA PHE A 136 13.73 5.30 11.30
C PHE A 136 14.69 5.07 10.13
N SER A 137 14.19 5.28 8.91
CA SER A 137 15.01 5.27 7.71
C SER A 137 15.52 6.68 7.46
N LEU A 138 16.80 6.78 7.13
CA LEU A 138 17.49 8.03 6.81
C LEU A 138 18.03 7.92 5.39
N LYS A 139 17.65 8.87 4.53
CA LYS A 139 18.11 8.92 3.15
C LYS A 139 18.61 10.31 2.80
N VAL A 140 19.77 10.40 2.18
CA VAL A 140 20.28 11.65 1.61
C VAL A 140 19.57 11.89 0.28
N GLU A 141 18.89 13.02 0.19
CA GLU A 141 18.28 13.55 -1.01
C GLU A 141 19.12 14.73 -1.50
N MET A 142 19.59 14.65 -2.75
CA MET A 142 20.30 15.76 -3.38
C MET A 142 19.25 16.70 -3.98
N GLY A 143 19.30 17.99 -3.66
CA GLY A 143 18.41 19.00 -4.24
C GLY A 143 18.55 19.10 -5.76
N LYS A 144 17.53 19.62 -6.45
CA LYS A 144 17.58 19.95 -7.89
C LYS A 144 17.69 21.45 -8.07
N GLY A 145 18.29 21.90 -9.17
CA GLY A 145 18.25 23.32 -9.58
C GLY A 145 18.72 24.32 -8.52
N GLY A 146 19.80 24.00 -7.77
CA GLY A 146 20.35 24.88 -6.74
C GLY A 146 19.75 24.71 -5.34
N GLU A 147 18.74 23.85 -5.16
CA GLU A 147 18.24 23.50 -3.83
C GLU A 147 19.31 22.83 -2.95
N LEU A 148 19.27 23.10 -1.64
CA LEU A 148 20.12 22.43 -0.67
C LEU A 148 19.85 20.92 -0.62
N PRO A 149 20.89 20.08 -0.43
CA PRO A 149 20.69 18.69 -0.09
C PRO A 149 19.99 18.56 1.27
N ALA A 150 19.32 17.45 1.50
CA ALA A 150 18.58 17.19 2.72
C ALA A 150 18.67 15.73 3.15
N ILE A 151 18.41 15.49 4.44
CA ILE A 151 18.20 14.14 4.96
C ILE A 151 16.71 13.92 5.13
N ARG A 152 16.12 13.02 4.34
CA ARG A 152 14.76 12.53 4.57
C ARG A 152 14.77 11.59 5.78
N VAL A 153 13.83 11.83 6.70
CA VAL A 153 13.62 11.01 7.90
C VAL A 153 12.24 10.35 7.84
N SER A 154 12.19 9.02 7.76
CA SER A 154 10.92 8.28 7.63
C SER A 154 10.75 7.24 8.73
N TYR A 155 9.62 7.28 9.46
CA TYR A 155 9.30 6.26 10.45
C TYR A 155 8.87 4.93 9.80
N SER A 156 9.70 3.91 9.98
CA SER A 156 9.61 2.58 9.34
C SER A 156 8.85 1.55 10.20
N GLY A 157 8.23 1.96 11.29
CA GLY A 157 7.46 1.10 12.19
C GLY A 157 8.25 0.55 13.37
N ARG A 158 7.68 -0.42 14.08
CA ARG A 158 8.28 -1.00 15.31
C ARG A 158 8.93 -2.34 15.07
N SER A 159 9.98 -2.63 15.84
CA SER A 159 10.56 -3.97 15.98
C SER A 159 10.86 -4.26 17.44
N SER A 160 11.05 -5.53 17.78
CA SER A 160 11.42 -5.90 19.14
C SER A 160 12.58 -6.88 19.14
N ILE A 161 13.46 -6.73 20.12
CA ILE A 161 14.57 -7.64 20.40
C ILE A 161 14.16 -8.46 21.63
N LEU A 162 14.29 -9.78 21.55
CA LEU A 162 14.03 -10.68 22.68
C LEU A 162 15.03 -10.38 23.80
N SER A 163 14.56 -10.33 25.05
CA SER A 163 15.44 -10.10 26.21
C SER A 163 16.39 -11.26 26.48
N LYS A 164 16.00 -12.49 26.12
CA LYS A 164 16.83 -13.70 26.20
C LYS A 164 17.81 -13.75 25.03
N ASN A 165 19.06 -14.10 25.31
CA ASN A 165 20.07 -14.31 24.27
C ASN A 165 19.87 -15.66 23.55
N LEU A 166 20.65 -15.90 22.49
CA LEU A 166 20.52 -17.07 21.63
C LEU A 166 20.88 -18.36 22.38
N LEU A 167 21.82 -18.30 23.34
CA LEU A 167 22.18 -19.45 24.17
C LEU A 167 21.03 -19.84 25.10
N GLU A 168 20.48 -18.88 25.84
CA GLU A 168 19.32 -19.08 26.72
C GLU A 168 18.10 -19.58 25.95
N LEU A 169 17.84 -19.00 24.78
CA LEU A 169 16.75 -19.44 23.90
C LEU A 169 16.94 -20.90 23.50
N SER A 170 18.15 -21.30 23.11
CA SER A 170 18.42 -22.67 22.67
C SER A 170 18.25 -23.70 23.77
N SER A 171 18.53 -23.31 25.03
CA SER A 171 18.36 -24.20 26.18
C SER A 171 16.91 -24.29 26.66
N GLN A 172 16.15 -23.20 26.58
CA GLN A 172 14.81 -23.13 27.17
C GLN A 172 13.68 -23.39 26.16
N HIS A 173 13.92 -23.06 24.89
CA HIS A 173 12.97 -23.20 23.78
C HIS A 173 13.70 -23.66 22.51
N PRO A 174 14.29 -24.87 22.50
CA PRO A 174 15.00 -25.40 21.33
C PRO A 174 14.13 -25.38 20.07
N GLU A 175 12.81 -25.59 20.20
CA GLU A 175 11.82 -25.52 19.13
C GLU A 175 11.72 -24.14 18.45
N ALA A 176 12.14 -23.08 19.14
CA ALA A 176 12.06 -21.71 18.66
C ALA A 176 13.29 -21.26 17.86
N ILE A 177 14.37 -22.04 17.87
CA ILE A 177 15.64 -21.66 17.24
C ILE A 177 15.53 -21.60 15.72
N ASP A 178 14.82 -22.55 15.11
CA ASP A 178 14.63 -22.60 13.66
C ASP A 178 13.84 -21.38 13.14
N ALA A 179 12.96 -20.81 13.98
CA ALA A 179 12.23 -19.60 13.66
C ALA A 179 13.12 -18.33 13.73
N VAL A 180 14.36 -18.39 14.23
CA VAL A 180 15.23 -17.21 14.37
C VAL A 180 15.91 -16.87 13.03
N THR A 181 15.41 -15.81 12.38
CA THR A 181 15.94 -15.36 11.07
C THR A 181 17.00 -14.27 11.18
N LYS A 182 16.84 -13.34 12.13
CA LYS A 182 17.74 -12.19 12.36
C LYS A 182 18.08 -12.06 13.83
N VAL A 183 19.31 -11.66 14.10
CA VAL A 183 19.83 -11.44 15.46
C VAL A 183 20.59 -10.12 15.53
N ILE A 184 20.81 -9.67 16.75
CA ILE A 184 21.68 -8.55 17.08
C ILE A 184 22.97 -9.09 17.68
N TYR A 185 24.09 -8.66 17.13
CA TYR A 185 25.42 -8.88 17.72
C TYR A 185 26.23 -7.59 17.59
N ASN A 186 26.83 -7.11 18.70
CA ASN A 186 27.53 -5.82 18.75
C ASN A 186 26.70 -4.65 18.20
N LYS A 187 25.40 -4.61 18.55
CA LYS A 187 24.41 -3.63 18.10
C LYS A 187 24.20 -3.55 16.58
N ARG A 188 24.68 -4.55 15.83
CA ARG A 188 24.41 -4.72 14.40
C ARG A 188 23.37 -5.80 14.17
N ILE A 189 22.45 -5.53 13.26
CA ILE A 189 21.46 -6.52 12.81
C ILE A 189 22.11 -7.40 11.75
N VAL A 190 22.10 -8.70 11.98
CA VAL A 190 22.63 -9.70 11.05
C VAL A 190 21.64 -10.83 10.85
N LYS A 191 21.59 -11.39 9.64
CA LYS A 191 20.87 -12.66 9.41
C LYS A 191 21.60 -13.74 10.22
N LEU A 192 20.86 -14.60 10.94
CA LEU A 192 21.48 -15.62 11.78
C LEU A 192 22.43 -16.53 10.97
N LYS A 193 22.01 -16.91 9.75
CA LYS A 193 22.84 -17.68 8.80
C LYS A 193 24.14 -17.00 8.36
N ASN A 194 24.24 -15.68 8.53
CA ASN A 194 25.43 -14.88 8.19
C ASN A 194 26.18 -14.42 9.45
N LEU A 195 25.86 -14.98 10.63
CA LEU A 195 26.52 -14.62 11.88
C LEU A 195 27.99 -15.02 11.83
N SER A 196 28.88 -14.08 12.12
CA SER A 196 30.34 -14.34 12.11
C SER A 196 30.75 -15.45 13.09
N PRO A 197 31.91 -16.12 12.89
CA PRO A 197 32.43 -17.10 13.85
C PRO A 197 32.54 -16.56 15.28
N ALA A 198 32.95 -15.29 15.45
CA ALA A 198 32.99 -14.63 16.75
C ALA A 198 31.59 -14.54 17.40
N GLY A 199 30.56 -14.20 16.62
CA GLY A 199 29.18 -14.20 17.10
C GLY A 199 28.67 -15.61 17.45
N LEU A 200 29.07 -16.63 16.68
CA LEU A 200 28.74 -18.02 16.96
C LEU A 200 29.40 -18.55 18.23
N GLN A 201 30.60 -18.06 18.58
CA GLN A 201 31.28 -18.37 19.84
C GLN A 201 30.70 -17.63 21.04
N ASN A 202 30.09 -16.45 20.85
CA ASN A 202 29.54 -15.60 21.90
C ASN A 202 28.00 -15.55 21.84
N ARG A 203 27.33 -16.72 21.78
CA ARG A 203 25.85 -16.79 21.66
C ARG A 203 25.11 -16.14 22.83
N ASP A 204 25.76 -16.05 23.99
CA ASP A 204 25.31 -15.33 25.18
C ASP A 204 25.19 -13.80 24.98
N GLN A 205 25.81 -13.27 23.93
CA GLN A 205 25.76 -11.85 23.53
C GLN A 205 24.96 -11.61 22.23
N VAL A 206 24.30 -12.65 21.73
CA VAL A 206 23.53 -12.60 20.49
C VAL A 206 22.04 -12.60 20.82
N TYR A 207 21.32 -11.56 20.43
CA TYR A 207 19.90 -11.40 20.80
C TYR A 207 18.97 -11.53 19.60
N PRO A 208 18.01 -12.47 19.59
CA PRO A 208 17.04 -12.64 18.51
C PRO A 208 16.11 -11.45 18.30
N ILE A 209 15.80 -11.15 17.04
CA ILE A 209 14.76 -10.17 16.67
C ILE A 209 13.42 -10.90 16.55
N LEU A 210 12.40 -10.40 17.26
CA LEU A 210 11.07 -11.01 17.34
C LEU A 210 10.27 -10.87 16.03
N ASN A 211 10.29 -11.93 15.22
CA ASN A 211 9.42 -12.10 14.07
C ASN A 211 8.05 -12.75 14.44
N PRO A 212 7.06 -12.81 13.53
CA PRO A 212 5.72 -13.34 13.84
C PRO A 212 5.69 -14.80 14.34
N GLU A 213 6.54 -15.65 13.76
CA GLU A 213 6.62 -17.07 14.11
C GLU A 213 7.23 -17.25 15.51
N LEU A 214 8.38 -16.62 15.76
CA LEU A 214 9.05 -16.63 17.05
C LEU A 214 8.16 -16.09 18.17
N ARG A 215 7.36 -15.05 17.89
CA ARG A 215 6.36 -14.54 18.86
C ARG A 215 5.30 -15.56 19.20
N THR A 216 4.87 -16.34 18.22
CA THR A 216 3.85 -17.37 18.40
C THR A 216 4.38 -18.50 19.26
N LEU A 217 5.56 -19.03 18.92
CA LEU A 217 6.21 -20.10 19.68
C LEU A 217 6.48 -19.70 21.14
N LEU A 218 6.89 -18.45 21.38
CA LEU A 218 7.18 -17.94 22.73
C LEU A 218 5.96 -17.39 23.47
N GLY A 219 4.75 -17.46 22.89
CA GLY A 219 3.53 -16.92 23.51
C GLY A 219 3.57 -15.40 23.75
N ILE A 220 4.36 -14.65 22.98
CA ILE A 220 4.53 -13.20 23.12
C ILE A 220 3.45 -12.50 22.28
N LYS A 221 2.44 -11.93 22.95
CA LYS A 221 1.39 -11.15 22.28
C LYS A 221 1.99 -9.90 21.63
N LYS A 222 1.67 -9.68 20.35
CA LYS A 222 1.92 -8.40 19.69
C LYS A 222 0.80 -7.44 20.08
N ALA A 223 1.13 -6.37 20.81
CA ALA A 223 0.19 -5.28 21.05
C ALA A 223 -0.21 -4.67 19.68
N THR A 224 -1.43 -4.97 19.24
CA THR A 224 -1.98 -4.43 17.99
C THR A 224 -2.99 -3.37 18.37
N VAL A 225 -2.51 -2.14 18.54
CA VAL A 225 -3.38 -0.98 18.77
C VAL A 225 -3.71 -0.38 17.41
N LEU A 226 -5.00 -0.22 17.14
CA LEU A 226 -5.45 0.50 15.95
C LEU A 226 -5.10 1.99 16.11
N ASP A 227 -4.14 2.45 15.33
CA ASP A 227 -3.83 3.87 15.25
C ASP A 227 -4.75 4.54 14.23
N LEU A 228 -5.67 5.36 14.73
CA LEU A 228 -6.59 6.17 13.92
C LEU A 228 -5.95 7.47 13.44
N LYS A 229 -4.86 7.91 14.08
CA LYS A 229 -4.19 9.19 13.83
C LYS A 229 -2.78 8.98 13.26
N LYS A 230 -2.61 7.98 12.38
CA LYS A 230 -1.32 7.52 11.84
C LYS A 230 -0.43 8.65 11.34
N PHE A 231 -0.99 9.60 10.59
CA PHE A 231 -0.26 10.77 10.13
C PHE A 231 0.43 11.51 11.27
N ARG A 232 -0.35 11.91 12.28
CA ARG A 232 0.14 12.65 13.44
C ARG A 232 1.14 11.82 14.25
N THR A 233 0.82 10.55 14.51
CA THR A 233 1.75 9.64 15.19
C THR A 233 3.09 9.55 14.47
N HIS A 234 3.08 9.46 13.13
CA HIS A 234 4.30 9.42 12.33
C HIS A 234 5.06 10.75 12.37
N ALA A 235 4.37 11.88 12.22
CA ALA A 235 4.97 13.21 12.31
C ALA A 235 5.65 13.45 13.67
N ASP A 236 4.93 13.19 14.77
CA ASP A 236 5.44 13.36 16.14
C ASP A 236 6.68 12.48 16.42
N LEU A 237 6.67 11.23 15.92
CA LEU A 237 7.81 10.32 16.05
C LEU A 237 9.02 10.78 15.23
N ILE A 238 8.81 11.31 14.03
CA ILE A 238 9.88 11.86 13.18
C ILE A 238 10.49 13.09 13.83
N GLU A 239 9.67 14.00 14.34
CA GLU A 239 10.12 15.20 15.05
C GLU A 239 10.96 14.85 16.29
N THR A 240 10.44 13.93 17.11
CA THR A 240 11.13 13.45 18.31
C THR A 240 12.49 12.83 17.97
N PHE A 241 12.54 12.03 16.89
CA PHE A 241 13.79 11.43 16.43
C PHE A 241 14.79 12.48 15.95
N ALA A 242 14.36 13.45 15.14
CA ALA A 242 15.22 14.51 14.61
C ALA A 242 15.80 15.37 15.75
N GLY A 243 14.97 15.79 16.71
CA GLY A 243 15.43 16.51 17.89
C GLY A 243 16.45 15.73 18.72
N LYS A 244 16.27 14.42 18.87
CA LYS A 244 17.17 13.56 19.64
C LYS A 244 18.49 13.25 18.94
N TYR A 245 18.49 13.08 17.61
CA TYR A 245 19.62 12.51 16.88
C TYR A 245 20.22 13.40 15.80
N LEU A 246 19.51 14.38 15.26
CA LEU A 246 19.97 15.21 14.14
C LEU A 246 20.25 16.66 14.56
N HIS A 247 19.57 17.16 15.59
CA HIS A 247 19.79 18.51 16.15
C HIS A 247 20.87 18.56 17.25
N THR A 248 21.73 17.54 17.36
CA THR A 248 22.82 17.54 18.33
C THR A 248 23.99 18.43 17.85
N PRO A 249 24.80 19.00 18.76
CA PRO A 249 25.97 19.81 18.38
C PRO A 249 26.95 19.06 17.46
N GLU A 250 27.14 17.75 17.67
CA GLU A 250 28.02 16.92 16.86
C GLU A 250 27.49 16.76 15.44
N MET A 251 26.19 16.51 15.29
CA MET A 251 25.56 16.41 13.97
C MET A 251 25.53 17.74 13.24
N GLN A 252 25.32 18.84 13.97
CA GLN A 252 25.42 20.18 13.40
C GLN A 252 26.84 20.51 12.92
N ALA A 253 27.87 20.09 13.65
CA ALA A 253 29.26 20.24 13.19
C ALA A 253 29.56 19.40 11.94
N GLU A 254 28.94 18.22 11.80
CA GLU A 254 29.15 17.35 10.65
C GLU A 254 28.41 17.81 9.39
N PHE A 255 27.15 18.22 9.48
CA PHE A 255 26.31 18.48 8.31
C PHE A 255 25.89 19.95 8.15
N ARG A 256 25.92 20.78 9.20
CA ARG A 256 25.40 22.16 9.20
C ARG A 256 23.93 22.18 8.76
N PHE A 257 23.06 21.53 9.54
CA PHE A 257 21.63 21.48 9.25
C PHE A 257 20.99 22.85 9.41
N LYS A 258 20.02 23.15 8.53
CA LYS A 258 19.07 24.23 8.78
C LYS A 258 18.18 23.87 9.99
N PRO A 259 17.67 24.86 10.74
CA PRO A 259 16.93 24.60 11.98
C PRO A 259 15.54 23.98 11.75
N ASN A 260 14.99 24.13 10.55
CA ASN A 260 13.64 23.70 10.21
C ASN A 260 13.66 22.67 9.08
N TRP A 261 12.59 21.88 9.03
CA TRP A 261 12.25 21.05 7.87
C TRP A 261 12.15 21.88 6.58
N LYS A 262 12.38 21.23 5.43
CA LYS A 262 12.30 21.86 4.11
C LYS A 262 10.89 22.38 3.85
N ASN A 263 10.78 23.64 3.45
CA ASN A 263 9.53 24.22 2.95
C ASN A 263 9.17 23.64 1.59
N VAL A 264 7.88 23.47 1.34
CA VAL A 264 7.35 23.17 0.01
C VAL A 264 6.99 24.47 -0.67
N TYR A 265 7.42 24.63 -1.92
CA TYR A 265 7.11 25.82 -2.71
C TYR A 265 5.76 25.73 -3.40
N ASN A 266 5.15 26.87 -3.71
CA ASN A 266 3.84 26.93 -4.37
C ASN A 266 3.78 26.14 -5.69
N TYR A 267 4.83 26.17 -6.50
CA TYR A 267 4.88 25.42 -7.77
C TYR A 267 4.92 23.89 -7.59
N SER A 268 5.08 23.40 -6.37
CA SER A 268 5.08 21.98 -6.02
C SER A 268 3.89 21.59 -5.14
N ALA A 269 2.99 22.51 -4.83
CA ALA A 269 1.84 22.30 -3.95
C ALA A 269 0.54 22.54 -4.72
N PHE A 270 -0.27 21.50 -4.85
CA PHE A 270 -1.49 21.53 -5.64
C PHE A 270 -2.66 20.91 -4.88
N ARG A 271 -3.87 21.18 -5.36
CA ARG A 271 -5.10 20.53 -4.90
C ARG A 271 -6.00 20.28 -6.09
N ILE A 272 -6.63 19.11 -6.11
CA ILE A 272 -7.67 18.78 -7.10
C ILE A 272 -8.78 19.83 -7.03
N SER A 273 -9.23 20.31 -8.19
CA SER A 273 -10.14 21.45 -8.32
C SER A 273 -11.50 21.22 -7.64
N ASP A 274 -11.99 19.98 -7.65
CA ASP A 274 -13.18 19.56 -6.89
C ASP A 274 -12.90 18.28 -6.10
N PRO A 275 -12.44 18.37 -4.83
CA PRO A 275 -12.26 17.19 -4.00
C PRO A 275 -13.59 16.61 -3.50
N GLU A 276 -14.73 17.27 -3.72
CA GLU A 276 -16.06 16.85 -3.30
C GLU A 276 -16.83 16.23 -4.46
N ILE A 277 -16.54 14.95 -4.70
CA ILE A 277 -17.08 14.24 -5.86
C ILE A 277 -18.59 14.06 -5.77
N ASN A 278 -19.29 14.40 -6.86
CA ASN A 278 -20.67 13.99 -7.09
C ASN A 278 -20.73 12.54 -7.57
N PHE A 279 -21.65 11.77 -7.01
CA PHE A 279 -21.92 10.40 -7.43
C PHE A 279 -23.21 10.34 -8.23
N ILE A 280 -23.22 9.50 -9.27
CA ILE A 280 -24.42 9.22 -10.07
C ILE A 280 -25.05 7.91 -9.58
N PHE A 281 -26.36 7.97 -9.38
CA PHE A 281 -27.24 6.88 -8.95
C PHE A 281 -28.31 6.59 -10.01
N ALA A 282 -29.32 5.80 -9.68
CA ALA A 282 -30.40 5.45 -10.60
C ALA A 282 -31.02 6.69 -11.27
N ASN A 283 -31.41 6.55 -12.54
CA ASN A 283 -32.06 7.59 -13.34
C ASN A 283 -31.27 8.92 -13.43
N GLY A 284 -29.93 8.87 -13.29
CA GLY A 284 -29.09 10.07 -13.32
C GLY A 284 -29.16 10.92 -12.05
N GLY A 285 -29.72 10.40 -10.95
CA GLY A 285 -29.76 11.09 -9.67
C GLY A 285 -28.35 11.38 -9.16
N LYS A 286 -28.10 12.61 -8.69
CA LYS A 286 -26.78 13.05 -8.22
C LYS A 286 -26.80 13.32 -6.72
N HIS A 287 -25.75 12.91 -6.03
CA HIS A 287 -25.56 13.23 -4.60
C HIS A 287 -24.08 13.13 -4.20
N GLN A 288 -23.61 13.98 -3.27
CA GLN A 288 -22.22 13.96 -2.77
C GLN A 288 -21.99 12.96 -1.62
N GLU A 289 -23.06 12.54 -0.94
CA GLU A 289 -23.02 11.45 0.06
C GLU A 289 -23.64 10.16 -0.48
N VAL A 290 -22.85 9.10 -0.51
CA VAL A 290 -23.28 7.77 -0.95
C VAL A 290 -24.51 7.25 -0.19
N HIS A 291 -24.53 7.46 1.13
CA HIS A 291 -25.62 6.99 1.98
C HIS A 291 -26.98 7.56 1.56
N ASN A 292 -27.07 8.89 1.43
CA ASN A 292 -28.31 9.57 1.07
C ASN A 292 -28.66 9.35 -0.41
N GLY A 293 -27.66 9.32 -1.29
CA GLY A 293 -27.87 9.03 -2.72
C GLY A 293 -28.52 7.67 -2.96
N LEU A 294 -28.04 6.60 -2.30
CA LEU A 294 -28.65 5.28 -2.38
C LEU A 294 -30.06 5.22 -1.77
N LEU A 295 -30.28 5.93 -0.66
CA LEU A 295 -31.59 5.98 -0.02
C LEU A 295 -32.63 6.67 -0.92
N GLN A 296 -32.23 7.76 -1.57
CA GLN A 296 -33.10 8.60 -2.38
C GLN A 296 -33.35 7.98 -3.76
N TYR A 297 -32.28 7.60 -4.47
CA TYR A 297 -32.36 7.20 -5.87
C TYR A 297 -32.24 5.69 -6.07
N GLY A 298 -31.50 4.99 -5.20
CA GLY A 298 -31.16 3.57 -5.40
C GLY A 298 -29.84 3.39 -6.15
N PRO A 299 -29.44 2.15 -6.46
CA PRO A 299 -28.19 1.87 -7.16
C PRO A 299 -28.19 2.42 -8.59
N TYR A 300 -27.03 2.88 -9.08
CA TYR A 300 -26.84 3.30 -10.47
C TYR A 300 -27.35 2.24 -11.48
N GLN A 301 -26.93 0.99 -11.29
CA GLN A 301 -27.48 -0.16 -11.99
C GLN A 301 -28.13 -1.11 -10.99
N PRO A 302 -29.43 -1.40 -11.11
CA PRO A 302 -30.11 -2.33 -10.21
C PRO A 302 -29.62 -3.76 -10.40
N VAL A 303 -29.81 -4.58 -9.37
CA VAL A 303 -29.61 -6.04 -9.47
C VAL A 303 -30.65 -6.60 -10.45
N ASN A 304 -30.22 -7.28 -11.50
CA ASN A 304 -31.11 -7.85 -12.51
C ASN A 304 -31.79 -9.13 -12.01
N THR A 305 -32.80 -8.98 -11.15
CA THR A 305 -33.55 -10.09 -10.55
C THR A 305 -34.98 -9.68 -10.20
N LYS A 306 -35.90 -10.64 -10.12
CA LYS A 306 -37.25 -10.42 -9.60
C LYS A 306 -37.27 -10.29 -8.08
N GLN A 307 -36.41 -11.04 -7.41
CA GLN A 307 -36.32 -11.07 -5.96
C GLN A 307 -34.93 -11.50 -5.49
N ILE A 308 -34.59 -11.13 -4.26
CA ILE A 308 -33.38 -11.53 -3.57
C ILE A 308 -33.79 -12.36 -2.36
N LYS A 309 -33.32 -13.61 -2.30
CA LYS A 309 -33.50 -14.47 -1.13
C LYS A 309 -32.26 -14.44 -0.25
N LEU A 310 -32.47 -14.08 1.02
CA LEU A 310 -31.47 -14.15 2.07
C LEU A 310 -31.59 -15.49 2.78
N PHE A 311 -30.46 -16.09 3.12
CA PHE A 311 -30.40 -17.26 4.00
C PHE A 311 -29.09 -17.24 4.78
N PHE A 312 -29.01 -17.99 5.87
CA PHE A 312 -27.88 -17.97 6.79
C PHE A 312 -27.10 -19.27 6.75
N ILE A 313 -25.78 -19.15 6.97
CA ILE A 313 -24.90 -20.28 7.27
C ILE A 313 -24.37 -20.06 8.68
N TYR A 314 -24.66 -20.97 9.60
CA TYR A 314 -24.34 -20.78 11.01
C TYR A 314 -24.28 -22.10 11.79
N HIS A 315 -23.55 -22.08 12.92
CA HIS A 315 -23.50 -23.20 13.85
C HIS A 315 -24.81 -23.28 14.66
N LEU A 316 -25.33 -24.47 14.97
CA LEU A 316 -26.62 -24.68 15.64
C LEU A 316 -26.80 -23.81 16.92
N SER A 317 -25.74 -23.65 17.71
CA SER A 317 -25.74 -22.81 18.93
C SER A 317 -25.97 -21.30 18.67
N GLU A 318 -25.90 -20.85 17.43
CA GLU A 318 -26.01 -19.43 17.03
C GLU A 318 -27.41 -19.06 16.52
N THR A 319 -28.40 -19.94 16.74
CA THR A 319 -29.78 -19.77 16.26
C THR A 319 -30.39 -18.43 16.67
N GLU A 320 -30.22 -18.01 17.93
CA GLU A 320 -30.75 -16.74 18.43
C GLU A 320 -30.13 -15.53 17.71
N TYR A 321 -28.81 -15.56 17.46
CA TYR A 321 -28.12 -14.50 16.72
C TYR A 321 -28.60 -14.42 15.28
N ARG A 322 -28.86 -15.58 14.66
CA ARG A 322 -29.43 -15.67 13.32
C ARG A 322 -30.81 -15.03 13.26
N ASP A 323 -31.70 -15.33 14.21
CA ASP A 323 -33.04 -14.73 14.28
C ASP A 323 -32.95 -13.20 14.40
N GLN A 324 -32.14 -12.70 15.35
CA GLN A 324 -31.95 -11.25 15.54
C GLN A 324 -31.45 -10.57 14.26
N LEU A 325 -30.46 -11.18 13.59
CA LEU A 325 -29.88 -10.60 12.39
C LEU A 325 -30.85 -10.66 11.20
N ALA A 326 -31.63 -11.74 11.06
CA ALA A 326 -32.68 -11.87 10.05
C ALA A 326 -33.70 -10.73 10.21
N ASP A 327 -34.15 -10.44 11.43
CA ASP A 327 -35.06 -9.34 11.73
C ASP A 327 -34.45 -7.98 11.34
N TYR A 328 -33.18 -7.74 11.69
CA TYR A 328 -32.49 -6.49 11.34
C TYR A 328 -32.38 -6.26 9.83
N LEU A 329 -32.08 -7.31 9.06
CA LEU A 329 -31.83 -7.22 7.61
C LEU A 329 -33.11 -7.29 6.76
N SER A 330 -34.19 -7.85 7.30
CA SER A 330 -35.49 -7.99 6.64
C SER A 330 -36.54 -6.96 7.06
N SER A 331 -36.34 -6.24 8.17
CA SER A 331 -37.27 -5.21 8.66
C SER A 331 -37.52 -4.08 7.65
N LYS A 332 -38.78 -3.66 7.55
CA LYS A 332 -39.25 -2.55 6.69
C LYS A 332 -39.29 -1.20 7.41
N GLU A 333 -38.87 -1.12 8.68
CA GLU A 333 -38.89 0.13 9.44
C GLU A 333 -37.88 1.17 8.92
N THR A 334 -38.16 2.46 9.14
CA THR A 334 -37.24 3.56 8.86
C THR A 334 -35.88 3.33 9.54
N ASN A 335 -34.84 3.17 8.72
CA ASN A 335 -33.44 2.85 9.08
C ASN A 335 -33.10 1.37 9.32
N LYS A 336 -34.00 0.43 9.00
CA LYS A 336 -33.72 -1.01 9.04
C LYS A 336 -33.86 -1.65 7.65
N GLY A 337 -33.20 -2.79 7.47
CA GLY A 337 -33.34 -3.63 6.29
C GLY A 337 -32.49 -3.26 5.05
N LEU A 338 -32.11 -4.31 4.30
CA LEU A 338 -31.33 -4.17 3.06
C LEU A 338 -32.15 -3.59 1.91
N ILE A 339 -33.45 -3.90 1.86
CA ILE A 339 -34.37 -3.50 0.77
C ILE A 339 -34.37 -2.00 0.50
N ARG A 340 -34.12 -1.17 1.53
CA ARG A 340 -34.14 0.29 1.41
C ARG A 340 -33.02 0.83 0.53
N TYR A 341 -31.87 0.17 0.53
CA TYR A 341 -30.69 0.55 -0.25
C TYR A 341 -30.61 -0.22 -1.57
N ILE A 342 -30.94 -1.51 -1.56
CA ILE A 342 -30.86 -2.37 -2.76
C ILE A 342 -31.98 -2.04 -3.76
N LYS A 343 -33.13 -1.54 -3.27
CA LYS A 343 -34.34 -1.24 -4.07
C LYS A 343 -34.87 -2.43 -4.88
N ALA A 344 -34.59 -3.65 -4.41
CA ALA A 344 -35.13 -4.90 -4.97
C ALA A 344 -35.87 -5.70 -3.89
N PRO A 345 -36.96 -6.42 -4.22
CA PRO A 345 -37.67 -7.26 -3.27
C PRO A 345 -36.71 -8.22 -2.57
N THR A 346 -36.58 -8.10 -1.26
CA THR A 346 -35.64 -8.88 -0.45
C THR A 346 -36.40 -9.59 0.65
N SER A 347 -36.24 -10.91 0.76
CA SER A 347 -36.91 -11.73 1.77
C SER A 347 -35.96 -12.77 2.36
N TYR A 348 -36.08 -13.01 3.66
CA TYR A 348 -35.42 -14.11 4.34
C TYR A 348 -36.19 -15.42 4.08
N ASP A 349 -35.47 -16.48 3.70
CA ASP A 349 -36.00 -17.82 3.46
C ASP A 349 -35.28 -18.86 4.32
N GLN A 350 -35.83 -19.11 5.51
CA GLN A 350 -35.27 -20.05 6.50
C GLN A 350 -35.09 -21.48 5.95
N LYS A 351 -35.85 -21.88 4.93
CA LYS A 351 -35.73 -23.23 4.34
C LYS A 351 -34.41 -23.43 3.59
N LEU A 352 -33.73 -22.33 3.25
CA LEU A 352 -32.43 -22.35 2.58
C LEU A 352 -31.26 -22.26 3.55
N ASP A 353 -31.52 -22.12 4.87
CA ASP A 353 -30.46 -22.01 5.86
C ASP A 353 -29.60 -23.28 5.88
N ILE A 354 -28.31 -23.07 6.08
CA ILE A 354 -27.31 -24.13 6.22
C ILE A 354 -26.88 -24.14 7.68
N VAL A 355 -27.28 -25.18 8.40
CA VAL A 355 -27.00 -25.34 9.82
C VAL A 355 -26.01 -26.48 10.00
N TYR A 356 -24.92 -26.21 10.74
CA TYR A 356 -23.91 -27.22 11.06
C TYR A 356 -23.72 -27.35 12.56
N ASP A 357 -23.31 -28.53 13.02
CA ASP A 357 -23.03 -28.82 14.43
C ASP A 357 -21.54 -29.15 14.67
N ASP A 358 -20.89 -29.80 13.70
CA ASP A 358 -19.46 -30.10 13.79
C ASP A 358 -18.62 -28.81 13.70
N ARG A 359 -17.87 -28.50 14.76
CA ARG A 359 -16.96 -27.35 14.80
C ARG A 359 -15.55 -27.66 14.31
N GLU A 360 -15.17 -28.92 14.30
CA GLU A 360 -13.84 -29.37 13.91
C GLU A 360 -13.77 -29.57 12.38
N ASP A 361 -14.81 -30.17 11.78
CA ASP A 361 -14.95 -30.29 10.32
C ASP A 361 -16.34 -29.87 9.77
N PRO A 362 -16.70 -28.59 9.89
CA PRO A 362 -18.00 -28.08 9.42
C PRO A 362 -18.21 -28.18 7.91
N MET A 363 -17.13 -28.29 7.11
CA MET A 363 -17.22 -28.20 5.65
C MET A 363 -17.94 -29.38 5.01
N VAL A 364 -17.90 -30.56 5.62
CA VAL A 364 -18.61 -31.74 5.12
C VAL A 364 -20.12 -31.50 5.13
N GLU A 365 -20.67 -31.04 6.25
CA GLU A 365 -22.09 -30.74 6.39
C GLU A 365 -22.53 -29.57 5.53
N ILE A 366 -21.72 -28.50 5.51
CA ILE A 366 -22.01 -27.28 4.74
C ILE A 366 -22.03 -27.58 3.23
N ARG A 367 -21.00 -28.23 2.68
CA ARG A 367 -20.95 -28.57 1.25
C ARG A 367 -22.14 -29.43 0.84
N ARG A 368 -22.48 -30.46 1.63
CA ARG A 368 -23.63 -31.32 1.37
C ARG A 368 -24.93 -30.51 1.25
N GLN A 369 -25.18 -29.60 2.18
CA GLN A 369 -26.38 -28.75 2.15
C GLN A 369 -26.37 -27.77 0.97
N ILE A 370 -25.23 -27.14 0.66
CA ILE A 370 -25.07 -26.26 -0.52
C ILE A 370 -25.44 -27.00 -1.82
N TYR A 371 -24.94 -28.24 -1.99
CA TYR A 371 -25.22 -29.04 -3.18
C TYR A 371 -26.71 -29.42 -3.31
N GLN A 372 -27.40 -29.60 -2.18
CA GLN A 372 -28.82 -29.96 -2.13
C GLN A 372 -29.78 -28.78 -2.33
N LEU A 373 -29.28 -27.53 -2.30
CA LEU A 373 -30.12 -26.36 -2.54
C LEU A 373 -30.81 -26.46 -3.91
N THR A 374 -32.08 -26.08 -3.97
CA THR A 374 -32.78 -25.93 -5.26
C THR A 374 -32.89 -24.44 -5.58
N LEU A 375 -32.20 -24.01 -6.64
CA LEU A 375 -32.08 -22.59 -7.00
C LEU A 375 -32.93 -22.27 -8.22
N ASP A 376 -33.67 -21.16 -8.16
CA ASP A 376 -34.41 -20.58 -9.27
C ASP A 376 -33.52 -19.60 -10.03
N THR A 377 -33.38 -19.84 -11.34
CA THR A 377 -32.64 -18.99 -12.29
C THR A 377 -33.07 -17.51 -12.31
N ARG A 378 -34.29 -17.18 -11.88
CA ARG A 378 -34.83 -15.81 -11.83
C ARG A 378 -34.72 -15.15 -10.45
N THR A 379 -34.13 -15.85 -9.49
CA THR A 379 -33.95 -15.40 -8.12
C THR A 379 -32.46 -15.23 -7.84
N ALA A 380 -32.10 -14.12 -7.21
CA ALA A 380 -30.74 -13.90 -6.75
C ALA A 380 -30.61 -14.34 -5.29
N TYR A 381 -29.50 -14.97 -4.93
CA TYR A 381 -29.31 -15.58 -3.61
C TYR A 381 -28.14 -14.92 -2.89
N LEU A 382 -28.36 -14.51 -1.63
CA LEU A 382 -27.34 -13.95 -0.75
C LEU A 382 -27.25 -14.78 0.53
N GLY A 383 -26.18 -15.58 0.64
CA GLY A 383 -25.83 -16.33 1.84
C GLY A 383 -25.10 -15.45 2.86
N LEU A 384 -25.61 -15.42 4.08
CA LEU A 384 -25.06 -14.67 5.21
C LEU A 384 -24.35 -15.63 6.16
N TYR A 385 -23.01 -15.65 6.11
CA TYR A 385 -22.22 -16.51 6.98
C TYR A 385 -21.95 -15.83 8.32
N LEU A 386 -22.45 -16.42 9.41
CA LEU A 386 -22.11 -16.02 10.79
C LEU A 386 -20.80 -16.69 11.19
N SER A 387 -19.69 -15.97 11.01
CA SER A 387 -18.36 -16.50 11.33
C SER A 387 -18.13 -16.51 12.84
N PRO A 388 -17.77 -17.66 13.44
CA PRO A 388 -17.36 -17.74 14.83
C PRO A 388 -15.92 -17.21 15.03
N TYR A 389 -15.17 -17.00 13.94
CA TYR A 389 -13.78 -16.55 13.94
C TYR A 389 -13.65 -15.14 13.35
N ASP A 390 -12.72 -14.37 13.88
CA ASP A 390 -12.39 -13.06 13.32
C ASP A 390 -11.39 -13.19 12.15
N VAL A 391 -11.20 -12.09 11.42
CA VAL A 391 -10.27 -12.03 10.28
C VAL A 391 -8.78 -12.19 10.67
N TRP A 392 -8.46 -12.19 11.96
CA TRP A 392 -7.11 -12.31 12.52
C TRP A 392 -6.86 -13.69 13.14
N GLU A 393 -7.76 -14.64 12.93
CA GLU A 393 -7.64 -16.02 13.40
C GLU A 393 -6.26 -16.60 13.03
N LYS A 394 -5.60 -17.14 14.05
CA LYS A 394 -4.23 -17.63 13.94
C LYS A 394 -4.20 -19.03 13.38
N ASP A 395 -5.18 -19.84 13.76
CA ASP A 395 -5.37 -21.20 13.29
C ASP A 395 -5.68 -21.20 11.79
N THR A 396 -4.85 -21.91 11.04
CA THR A 396 -4.94 -22.00 9.58
C THR A 396 -6.25 -22.65 9.13
N HIS A 397 -6.66 -23.74 9.78
CA HIS A 397 -7.85 -24.49 9.40
C HIS A 397 -9.11 -23.63 9.63
N LYS A 398 -9.18 -22.95 10.78
CA LYS A 398 -10.28 -22.02 11.08
C LYS A 398 -10.31 -20.82 10.15
N HIS A 399 -9.14 -20.32 9.73
CA HIS A 399 -9.04 -19.25 8.76
C HIS A 399 -9.49 -19.69 7.35
N GLN A 400 -9.17 -20.92 6.96
CA GLN A 400 -9.54 -21.51 5.66
C GLN A 400 -11.05 -21.71 5.51
N LEU A 401 -11.76 -22.00 6.59
CA LEU A 401 -13.20 -22.25 6.59
C LEU A 401 -14.00 -21.19 5.82
N TYR A 402 -13.74 -19.91 6.09
CA TYR A 402 -14.39 -18.79 5.39
C TYR A 402 -14.23 -18.89 3.86
N TYR A 403 -13.03 -19.22 3.39
CA TYR A 403 -12.74 -19.26 1.96
C TYR A 403 -13.38 -20.48 1.29
N HIS A 404 -13.37 -21.64 1.95
CA HIS A 404 -14.00 -22.85 1.41
C HIS A 404 -15.53 -22.75 1.36
N ILE A 405 -16.18 -22.10 2.34
CA ILE A 405 -17.61 -21.79 2.29
C ILE A 405 -17.91 -20.87 1.10
N LYS A 406 -17.11 -19.80 0.96
CA LYS A 406 -17.27 -18.84 -0.14
C LYS A 406 -17.12 -19.52 -1.50
N GLU A 407 -16.07 -20.32 -1.68
CA GLU A 407 -15.84 -21.08 -2.92
C GLU A 407 -17.04 -21.99 -3.26
N ALA A 408 -17.54 -22.77 -2.30
CA ALA A 408 -18.67 -23.67 -2.52
C ALA A 408 -19.96 -22.93 -2.92
N LEU A 409 -20.22 -21.76 -2.35
CA LEU A 409 -21.37 -20.93 -2.71
C LEU A 409 -21.20 -20.28 -4.09
N LEU A 410 -19.99 -19.82 -4.44
CA LEU A 410 -19.71 -19.22 -5.74
C LEU A 410 -19.88 -20.22 -6.89
N GLN A 411 -19.50 -21.49 -6.70
CA GLN A 411 -19.75 -22.57 -7.66
C GLN A 411 -21.24 -22.78 -7.96
N ARG A 412 -22.12 -22.28 -7.08
CA ARG A 412 -23.58 -22.35 -7.20
C ARG A 412 -24.21 -21.00 -7.55
N ARG A 413 -23.40 -20.00 -7.95
CA ARG A 413 -23.81 -18.61 -8.24
C ARG A 413 -24.51 -17.92 -7.07
N ILE A 414 -24.13 -18.26 -5.84
CA ILE A 414 -24.65 -17.63 -4.62
C ILE A 414 -23.65 -16.60 -4.12
N ALA A 415 -24.10 -15.35 -3.96
CA ALA A 415 -23.29 -14.32 -3.34
C ALA A 415 -23.15 -14.59 -1.83
N THR A 416 -21.98 -14.29 -1.25
CA THR A 416 -21.76 -14.47 0.19
C THR A 416 -21.35 -13.18 0.86
N GLN A 417 -21.96 -12.90 2.01
CA GLN A 417 -21.52 -11.86 2.93
C GLN A 417 -21.29 -12.44 4.31
N THR A 418 -20.09 -12.23 4.85
CA THR A 418 -19.71 -12.74 6.17
C THR A 418 -19.89 -11.66 7.23
N ILE A 419 -20.41 -12.08 8.37
CA ILE A 419 -20.64 -11.26 9.55
C ILE A 419 -19.92 -11.94 10.71
N ASP A 420 -19.04 -11.18 11.37
CA ASP A 420 -18.32 -11.61 12.55
C ASP A 420 -19.27 -11.60 13.75
N ARG A 421 -19.50 -12.78 14.35
CA ARG A 421 -20.47 -12.95 15.44
C ARG A 421 -20.17 -12.04 16.62
N ASP A 422 -18.92 -12.02 17.09
CA ASP A 422 -18.54 -11.27 18.29
C ASP A 422 -18.59 -9.76 18.07
N LYS A 423 -18.30 -9.31 16.84
CA LYS A 423 -18.47 -7.90 16.50
C LYS A 423 -19.94 -7.52 16.37
N PHE A 424 -20.79 -8.40 15.81
CA PHE A 424 -22.24 -8.17 15.74
C PHE A 424 -22.83 -8.02 17.14
N TRP A 425 -22.54 -8.98 18.04
CA TRP A 425 -22.98 -8.96 19.43
C TRP A 425 -22.59 -7.66 20.14
N ARG A 426 -21.31 -7.29 20.07
CA ARG A 426 -20.80 -6.06 20.71
C ARG A 426 -21.35 -4.77 20.10
N ALA A 427 -21.73 -4.79 18.82
CA ALA A 427 -22.29 -3.62 18.17
C ALA A 427 -23.68 -3.28 18.70
N GLY A 428 -24.49 -4.29 19.04
CA GLY A 428 -25.88 -4.09 19.47
C GLY A 428 -26.64 -3.15 18.54
N THR A 429 -27.20 -2.07 19.07
CA THR A 429 -27.96 -1.09 18.28
C THR A 429 -27.12 -0.29 17.27
N ALA A 430 -25.78 -0.26 17.43
CA ALA A 430 -24.87 0.37 16.50
C ALA A 430 -24.70 -0.42 15.19
N PHE A 431 -25.19 -1.68 15.14
CA PHE A 431 -25.19 -2.48 13.91
C PHE A 431 -25.95 -1.81 12.75
N ARG A 432 -26.93 -0.93 13.04
CA ARG A 432 -27.64 -0.14 12.02
C ARG A 432 -26.70 0.61 11.07
N TRP A 433 -25.52 1.02 11.57
CA TRP A 433 -24.52 1.75 10.78
C TRP A 433 -23.75 0.85 9.80
N TRP A 434 -23.88 -0.47 9.93
CA TRP A 434 -23.24 -1.43 9.03
C TRP A 434 -24.14 -1.84 7.87
N VAL A 435 -25.47 -1.73 8.05
CA VAL A 435 -26.48 -2.10 7.03
C VAL A 435 -26.21 -1.42 5.68
N PRO A 436 -25.87 -0.12 5.58
CA PRO A 436 -25.53 0.48 4.29
C PRO A 436 -24.32 -0.20 3.62
N ASN A 437 -23.27 -0.49 4.38
CA ASN A 437 -22.06 -1.13 3.85
C ASN A 437 -22.34 -2.57 3.39
N ILE A 438 -23.17 -3.31 4.13
CA ILE A 438 -23.63 -4.65 3.75
C ILE A 438 -24.44 -4.58 2.45
N ALA A 439 -25.38 -3.64 2.35
CA ALA A 439 -26.23 -3.48 1.17
C ALA A 439 -25.41 -3.12 -0.08
N ILE A 440 -24.43 -2.21 0.04
CA ILE A 440 -23.55 -1.82 -1.07
C ILE A 440 -22.75 -3.03 -1.59
N ALA A 441 -22.14 -3.78 -0.67
CA ALA A 441 -21.41 -4.99 -1.04
C ALA A 441 -22.34 -6.04 -1.67
N ALA A 442 -23.57 -6.18 -1.17
CA ALA A 442 -24.57 -7.09 -1.72
C ALA A 442 -24.99 -6.69 -3.15
N ILE A 443 -25.29 -5.41 -3.40
CA ILE A 443 -25.61 -4.90 -4.75
C ILE A 443 -24.52 -5.30 -5.73
N ALA A 444 -23.26 -5.00 -5.38
CA ALA A 444 -22.10 -5.29 -6.23
C ALA A 444 -21.91 -6.80 -6.46
N LYS A 445 -22.00 -7.63 -5.41
CA LYS A 445 -21.86 -9.09 -5.50
C LYS A 445 -22.98 -9.79 -6.28
N LEU A 446 -24.14 -9.15 -6.40
CA LEU A 446 -25.28 -9.65 -7.15
C LEU A 446 -25.33 -9.09 -8.59
N GLY A 447 -24.30 -8.33 -9.02
CA GLY A 447 -24.17 -7.81 -10.37
C GLY A 447 -24.84 -6.45 -10.61
N GLY A 448 -25.29 -5.76 -9.57
CA GLY A 448 -25.67 -4.35 -9.63
C GLY A 448 -24.45 -3.43 -9.49
N ILE A 449 -24.63 -2.14 -9.79
CA ILE A 449 -23.61 -1.10 -9.64
C ILE A 449 -24.14 -0.07 -8.65
N PRO A 450 -23.56 0.04 -7.44
CA PRO A 450 -24.06 0.95 -6.41
C PRO A 450 -24.07 2.42 -6.86
N TRP A 451 -22.96 2.92 -7.38
CA TRP A 451 -22.81 4.27 -7.93
C TRP A 451 -21.59 4.34 -8.86
N VAL A 452 -21.54 5.38 -9.69
CA VAL A 452 -20.38 5.79 -10.50
C VAL A 452 -20.02 7.25 -10.22
N LEU A 453 -18.87 7.70 -10.73
CA LEU A 453 -18.41 9.09 -10.57
C LEU A 453 -19.12 10.00 -11.59
N ASP A 454 -19.51 11.20 -11.15
CA ASP A 454 -20.01 12.25 -12.05
C ASP A 454 -18.84 12.99 -12.69
N LYS A 455 -18.24 12.38 -13.72
CA LYS A 455 -17.13 13.00 -14.46
C LYS A 455 -17.60 13.68 -15.74
N PRO A 456 -17.03 14.85 -16.10
CA PRO A 456 -17.26 15.44 -17.41
C PRO A 456 -16.59 14.62 -18.52
N LEU A 457 -17.28 14.50 -19.66
CA LEU A 457 -16.80 13.87 -20.91
C LEU A 457 -15.46 14.44 -21.43
N ALA A 458 -15.02 15.60 -20.94
CA ALA A 458 -13.76 16.24 -21.31
C ALA A 458 -12.50 15.54 -20.75
N ALA A 459 -12.65 14.54 -19.88
CA ALA A 459 -11.52 13.82 -19.25
C ALA A 459 -10.84 12.75 -20.14
N GLY A 460 -11.33 12.55 -21.37
CA GLY A 460 -10.87 11.48 -22.27
C GLY A 460 -11.48 10.11 -21.92
N LYS A 461 -11.53 9.22 -22.90
CA LYS A 461 -12.00 7.82 -22.78
C LYS A 461 -10.85 6.93 -22.35
N ASP A 462 -10.74 6.72 -21.05
CA ASP A 462 -9.68 5.90 -20.46
C ASP A 462 -10.16 4.47 -20.21
N LEU A 463 -9.33 3.50 -20.58
CA LEU A 463 -9.36 2.19 -19.94
C LEU A 463 -8.35 2.19 -18.80
N VAL A 464 -8.82 1.97 -17.57
CA VAL A 464 -7.96 1.90 -16.38
C VAL A 464 -7.83 0.46 -15.92
N VAL A 465 -6.61 -0.09 -15.96
CA VAL A 465 -6.33 -1.45 -15.51
C VAL A 465 -5.49 -1.41 -14.24
N GLY A 466 -6.05 -1.93 -13.15
CA GLY A 466 -5.39 -2.02 -11.86
C GLY A 466 -4.84 -3.42 -11.60
N PHE A 467 -3.60 -3.51 -11.13
CA PHE A 467 -2.96 -4.78 -10.78
C PHE A 467 -2.69 -4.91 -9.29
N GLY A 468 -2.76 -6.14 -8.81
CA GLY A 468 -2.47 -6.50 -7.44
C GLY A 468 -1.74 -7.82 -7.36
N LEU A 469 -1.03 -8.01 -6.27
CA LEU A 469 -0.28 -9.23 -6.01
C LEU A 469 -0.43 -9.57 -4.53
N TYR A 470 -0.64 -10.86 -4.24
CA TYR A 470 -0.74 -11.37 -2.89
C TYR A 470 0.18 -12.58 -2.73
N SER A 471 1.01 -12.53 -1.70
CA SER A 471 1.87 -13.63 -1.28
C SER A 471 1.73 -13.86 0.23
N THR A 472 1.83 -15.12 0.65
CA THR A 472 1.81 -15.45 2.08
C THR A 472 2.77 -16.58 2.40
N LEU A 473 3.84 -16.24 3.12
CA LEU A 473 4.80 -17.21 3.64
C LEU A 473 4.20 -18.07 4.77
N LYS A 474 3.17 -17.55 5.47
CA LYS A 474 2.54 -18.24 6.62
C LYS A 474 1.96 -19.60 6.25
N TYR A 475 1.53 -19.76 4.99
CA TYR A 475 0.82 -20.94 4.53
C TYR A 475 1.56 -21.68 3.39
N ASN A 476 2.81 -21.29 3.11
CA ASN A 476 3.60 -21.81 2.00
C ASN A 476 2.86 -21.76 0.64
N MET A 477 2.01 -20.75 0.42
CA MET A 477 1.16 -20.66 -0.76
C MET A 477 1.81 -19.79 -1.84
N ARG A 478 1.61 -20.20 -3.10
CA ARG A 478 2.09 -19.49 -4.30
C ARG A 478 1.57 -18.06 -4.31
N VAL A 479 2.31 -17.21 -5.00
CA VAL A 479 1.90 -15.83 -5.23
C VAL A 479 0.83 -15.79 -6.31
N VAL A 480 -0.24 -15.05 -6.05
CA VAL A 480 -1.34 -14.82 -6.98
C VAL A 480 -1.30 -13.36 -7.41
N GLY A 481 -1.17 -13.14 -8.72
CA GLY A 481 -1.41 -11.84 -9.35
C GLY A 481 -2.87 -11.73 -9.79
N SER A 482 -3.35 -10.50 -9.91
CA SER A 482 -4.69 -10.23 -10.41
C SER A 482 -4.77 -8.86 -11.07
N SER A 483 -5.74 -8.72 -11.96
CA SER A 483 -6.07 -7.48 -12.64
C SER A 483 -7.56 -7.16 -12.49
N VAL A 484 -7.89 -5.87 -12.52
CA VAL A 484 -9.25 -5.35 -12.57
C VAL A 484 -9.33 -4.21 -13.57
N CYS A 485 -10.43 -4.11 -14.29
CA CYS A 485 -10.63 -3.11 -15.34
C CYS A 485 -11.77 -2.16 -14.98
N PHE A 486 -11.55 -0.88 -15.21
CA PHE A 486 -12.53 0.18 -15.02
C PHE A 486 -12.55 1.12 -16.21
N THR A 487 -13.73 1.67 -16.50
CA THR A 487 -13.90 2.86 -17.34
C THR A 487 -13.49 4.12 -16.58
N GLU A 488 -13.43 5.26 -17.26
CA GLU A 488 -13.06 6.57 -16.74
C GLU A 488 -13.94 7.07 -15.59
N ASP A 489 -15.25 6.76 -15.63
CA ASP A 489 -16.24 7.05 -14.58
C ASP A 489 -16.21 6.02 -13.44
N GLY A 490 -15.36 4.99 -13.57
CA GLY A 490 -15.10 4.00 -12.55
C GLY A 490 -16.08 2.85 -12.49
N LYS A 491 -16.80 2.59 -13.59
CA LYS A 491 -17.59 1.37 -13.74
C LYS A 491 -16.66 0.17 -13.83
N PHE A 492 -16.91 -0.85 -13.01
CA PHE A 492 -16.16 -2.11 -13.03
C PHE A 492 -16.56 -2.95 -14.25
N GLU A 493 -15.58 -3.37 -15.05
CA GLU A 493 -15.82 -4.08 -16.31
C GLU A 493 -15.40 -5.56 -16.29
N ALA A 494 -14.29 -5.86 -15.60
CA ALA A 494 -13.72 -7.21 -15.59
C ALA A 494 -12.69 -7.38 -14.46
N TYR A 495 -12.38 -8.64 -14.17
CA TYR A 495 -11.19 -9.05 -13.45
C TYR A 495 -10.56 -10.27 -14.10
N ASP A 496 -9.30 -10.53 -13.79
CA ASP A 496 -8.59 -11.77 -14.10
C ASP A 496 -7.59 -12.06 -12.94
N TYR A 497 -7.11 -13.31 -12.82
CA TYR A 497 -6.10 -13.72 -11.85
C TYR A 497 -5.16 -14.75 -12.45
N PHE A 498 -3.94 -14.80 -11.94
CA PHE A 498 -2.89 -15.62 -12.51
C PHE A 498 -1.84 -16.01 -11.45
N PRO A 499 -1.22 -17.20 -11.57
CA PRO A 499 -0.07 -17.57 -10.73
C PRO A 499 1.13 -16.70 -11.11
N GLU A 500 1.91 -16.21 -10.13
CA GLU A 500 3.14 -15.42 -10.40
C GLU A 500 4.16 -16.25 -11.20
N SER A 501 4.16 -16.12 -12.52
CA SER A 501 5.25 -16.56 -13.38
C SER A 501 5.38 -15.61 -14.57
N GLU A 502 6.35 -14.70 -14.45
CA GLU A 502 7.01 -13.87 -15.47
C GLU A 502 6.19 -12.78 -16.20
N GLY A 503 6.88 -11.70 -16.59
CA GLY A 503 6.32 -10.45 -17.13
C GLY A 503 5.40 -10.61 -18.36
N PHE A 504 5.46 -11.73 -19.07
CA PHE A 504 4.55 -12.09 -20.17
C PHE A 504 3.07 -12.09 -19.75
N GLN A 505 2.77 -12.36 -18.48
CA GLN A 505 1.39 -12.35 -17.98
C GLN A 505 0.81 -10.92 -17.95
N LEU A 506 1.60 -9.88 -17.73
CA LEU A 506 1.11 -8.49 -17.76
C LEU A 506 0.58 -8.14 -19.15
N ALA A 507 1.35 -8.42 -20.19
CA ALA A 507 0.95 -8.17 -21.58
C ALA A 507 -0.31 -8.97 -21.96
N ALA A 508 -0.34 -10.28 -21.70
CA ALA A 508 -1.50 -11.11 -22.03
C ALA A 508 -2.80 -10.63 -21.33
N GLN A 509 -2.68 -10.14 -20.10
CA GLN A 509 -3.83 -9.65 -19.34
C GLN A 509 -4.32 -8.28 -19.84
N LEU A 510 -3.39 -7.41 -20.22
CA LEU A 510 -3.73 -6.14 -20.86
C LEU A 510 -4.34 -6.34 -22.25
N GLU A 511 -3.84 -7.30 -23.03
CA GLU A 511 -4.41 -7.68 -24.33
C GLU A 511 -5.87 -8.11 -24.20
N LYS A 512 -6.17 -9.01 -23.25
CA LYS A 512 -7.54 -9.47 -22.97
C LYS A 512 -8.44 -8.29 -22.57
N ALA A 513 -7.98 -7.45 -21.64
CA ALA A 513 -8.73 -6.30 -21.15
C ALA A 513 -9.04 -5.31 -22.28
N LEU A 514 -8.01 -4.92 -23.03
CA LEU A 514 -8.12 -3.98 -24.15
C LEU A 514 -9.01 -4.53 -25.26
N THR A 515 -8.84 -5.80 -25.64
CA THR A 515 -9.69 -6.45 -26.64
C THR A 515 -11.16 -6.48 -26.21
N LYS A 516 -11.44 -6.77 -24.93
CA LYS A 516 -12.81 -6.76 -24.40
C LYS A 516 -13.41 -5.35 -24.44
N TYR A 517 -12.64 -4.35 -24.04
CA TYR A 517 -13.07 -2.94 -24.04
C TYR A 517 -13.38 -2.46 -25.48
N LEU A 518 -12.46 -2.68 -26.42
CA LEU A 518 -12.62 -2.27 -27.82
C LEU A 518 -13.83 -2.92 -28.53
N ARG A 519 -14.33 -4.07 -28.03
CA ARG A 519 -15.56 -4.70 -28.57
C ARG A 519 -16.85 -3.99 -28.16
N HIS A 520 -16.85 -3.25 -27.05
CA HIS A 520 -18.06 -2.66 -26.45
C HIS A 520 -18.04 -1.13 -26.44
N HIS A 521 -16.92 -0.50 -26.80
CA HIS A 521 -16.72 0.94 -26.78
C HIS A 521 -16.19 1.45 -28.12
N GLU A 522 -16.76 2.54 -28.64
CA GLU A 522 -16.43 3.10 -29.97
C GLU A 522 -15.10 3.88 -30.03
N GLY A 523 -14.31 3.89 -28.96
CA GLY A 523 -13.01 4.56 -28.93
C GLY A 523 -12.33 4.51 -27.57
N ILE A 524 -11.02 4.73 -27.58
CA ILE A 524 -10.15 4.82 -26.41
C ILE A 524 -9.09 5.88 -26.69
N ASP A 525 -8.87 6.78 -25.74
CA ASP A 525 -7.91 7.87 -25.88
C ASP A 525 -6.56 7.52 -25.24
N ARG A 526 -6.57 6.78 -24.11
CA ARG A 526 -5.36 6.26 -23.46
C ARG A 526 -5.65 5.01 -22.63
N LEU A 527 -4.62 4.18 -22.45
CA LEU A 527 -4.61 3.09 -21.48
C LEU A 527 -3.86 3.55 -20.21
N VAL A 528 -4.52 3.49 -19.06
CA VAL A 528 -3.91 3.83 -17.76
C VAL A 528 -3.70 2.57 -16.93
N ILE A 529 -2.47 2.30 -16.52
CA ILE A 529 -2.09 1.13 -15.74
C ILE A 529 -1.79 1.56 -14.32
N HIS A 530 -2.57 1.10 -13.35
CA HIS A 530 -2.28 1.29 -11.93
C HIS A 530 -1.50 0.08 -11.41
N TYR A 531 -0.24 0.30 -11.05
CA TYR A 531 0.67 -0.77 -10.63
C TYR A 531 1.24 -0.50 -9.23
N TYR A 532 1.51 -1.55 -8.46
CA TYR A 532 1.99 -1.44 -7.07
C TYR A 532 3.52 -1.45 -6.94
N LYS A 533 4.25 -1.62 -8.05
CA LYS A 533 5.71 -1.62 -8.18
C LYS A 533 6.11 -0.74 -9.37
N ASP A 534 7.39 -0.41 -9.49
CA ASP A 534 7.92 0.13 -10.74
C ASP A 534 8.02 -0.99 -11.78
N ILE A 535 7.67 -0.68 -13.04
CA ILE A 535 7.86 -1.59 -14.17
C ILE A 535 9.16 -1.14 -14.85
N SER A 536 10.11 -2.05 -15.03
CA SER A 536 11.33 -1.69 -15.75
C SER A 536 11.01 -1.43 -17.21
N GLN A 537 11.79 -0.57 -17.88
CA GLN A 537 11.58 -0.34 -19.32
C GLN A 537 11.72 -1.63 -20.14
N GLN A 538 12.55 -2.56 -19.67
CA GLN A 538 12.70 -3.88 -20.28
C GLN A 538 11.42 -4.71 -20.15
N ASP A 539 10.75 -4.68 -19.00
CA ASP A 539 9.50 -5.41 -18.76
C ASP A 539 8.29 -4.72 -19.41
N PHE A 540 8.37 -3.41 -19.62
CA PHE A 540 7.31 -2.63 -20.26
C PHE A 540 7.32 -2.77 -21.78
N LYS A 541 8.50 -2.95 -22.40
CA LYS A 541 8.64 -3.03 -23.86
C LYS A 541 7.71 -4.07 -24.53
N PRO A 542 7.59 -5.33 -24.03
CA PRO A 542 6.65 -6.29 -24.61
C PRO A 542 5.19 -5.87 -24.50
N VAL A 543 4.82 -5.15 -23.43
CA VAL A 543 3.48 -4.60 -23.24
C VAL A 543 3.19 -3.54 -24.30
N GLN A 544 4.15 -2.62 -24.50
CA GLN A 544 4.03 -1.57 -25.49
C GLN A 544 3.91 -2.15 -26.91
N GLU A 545 4.77 -3.10 -27.28
CA GLU A 545 4.73 -3.78 -28.58
C GLU A 545 3.39 -4.48 -28.85
N MET A 546 2.82 -5.14 -27.84
CA MET A 546 1.50 -5.76 -27.94
C MET A 546 0.39 -4.73 -28.15
N ILE A 547 0.41 -3.63 -27.39
CA ILE A 547 -0.60 -2.56 -27.52
C ILE A 547 -0.51 -1.91 -28.89
N ASP A 548 0.71 -1.65 -29.39
CA ASP A 548 0.92 -1.06 -30.71
C ASP A 548 0.42 -1.99 -31.84
N GLN A 549 0.44 -3.32 -31.64
CA GLN A 549 -0.17 -4.26 -32.59
C GLN A 549 -1.70 -4.20 -32.59
N LEU A 550 -2.33 -4.08 -31.42
CA LEU A 550 -3.79 -4.04 -31.29
C LEU A 550 -4.39 -2.67 -31.65
N ARG A 551 -3.73 -1.60 -31.23
CA ARG A 551 -4.15 -0.22 -31.40
C ARG A 551 -2.92 0.71 -31.55
N PRO A 552 -2.34 0.78 -32.76
CA PRO A 552 -1.17 1.61 -33.02
C PRO A 552 -1.34 3.05 -32.54
N GLY A 553 -0.35 3.55 -31.80
CA GLY A 553 -0.32 4.95 -31.33
C GLY A 553 -1.19 5.25 -30.12
N LEU A 554 -1.78 4.23 -29.47
CA LEU A 554 -2.49 4.41 -28.20
C LEU A 554 -1.50 4.77 -27.07
N PRO A 555 -1.60 5.94 -26.43
CA PRO A 555 -0.76 6.29 -25.30
C PRO A 555 -1.00 5.36 -24.11
N VAL A 556 0.08 4.94 -23.47
CA VAL A 556 0.06 4.09 -22.28
C VAL A 556 0.73 4.82 -21.13
N VAL A 557 -0.02 5.04 -20.06
CA VAL A 557 0.47 5.72 -18.86
C VAL A 557 0.46 4.74 -17.70
N THR A 558 1.58 4.60 -17.00
CA THR A 558 1.66 3.83 -15.77
C THR A 558 1.67 4.76 -14.57
N VAL A 559 0.77 4.51 -13.62
CA VAL A 559 0.69 5.17 -12.32
C VAL A 559 1.13 4.17 -11.25
N HIS A 560 2.31 4.39 -10.70
CA HIS A 560 2.88 3.60 -9.63
C HIS A 560 2.33 4.07 -8.28
N ILE A 561 1.51 3.25 -7.63
CA ILE A 561 0.84 3.59 -6.37
C ILE A 561 1.54 2.88 -5.22
N HIS A 562 2.44 3.59 -4.57
CA HIS A 562 3.28 3.06 -3.49
C HIS A 562 2.51 3.01 -2.16
N SER A 563 2.61 1.87 -1.46
CA SER A 563 2.02 1.67 -0.14
C SER A 563 3.07 1.61 1.00
N THR A 564 4.33 1.90 0.69
CA THR A 564 5.46 1.61 1.57
C THR A 564 5.66 2.67 2.66
N LYS A 565 5.85 2.20 3.90
CA LYS A 565 6.10 3.05 5.08
C LYS A 565 7.56 3.46 5.25
N THR A 566 8.49 2.72 4.63
CA THR A 566 9.94 2.83 4.86
C THR A 566 10.59 4.00 4.14
N ASP A 567 9.93 4.56 3.13
CA ASP A 567 10.44 5.67 2.32
C ASP A 567 9.43 6.82 2.19
N LEU A 568 8.64 7.01 3.25
CA LEU A 568 7.50 7.91 3.24
C LEU A 568 7.92 9.38 3.22
N HIS A 569 7.41 10.11 2.22
CA HIS A 569 7.34 11.57 2.20
C HIS A 569 6.13 12.03 3.00
N LEU A 570 6.34 12.90 3.98
CA LEU A 570 5.31 13.43 4.83
C LEU A 570 5.31 14.95 4.76
N VAL A 571 4.34 15.50 4.05
CA VAL A 571 4.07 16.94 3.96
C VAL A 571 3.08 17.34 5.07
N GLN A 572 3.39 18.39 5.80
CA GLN A 572 2.59 18.93 6.91
C GLN A 572 2.15 20.35 6.59
N ASN A 573 0.90 20.68 6.89
CA ASN A 573 0.37 22.03 6.82
C ASN A 573 0.74 22.79 8.11
N THR A 574 1.59 23.81 8.02
CA THR A 574 2.08 24.56 9.19
C THR A 574 1.04 25.52 9.76
N HIS A 575 -0.02 25.82 9.00
CA HIS A 575 -1.11 26.71 9.43
C HIS A 575 -2.27 25.97 10.10
N ASP A 576 -2.19 24.64 10.21
CA ASP A 576 -3.24 23.82 10.78
C ASP A 576 -2.77 23.10 12.05
N PRO A 577 -3.48 23.23 13.19
CA PRO A 577 -3.18 22.48 14.41
C PRO A 577 -3.13 20.94 14.25
N VAL A 578 -3.81 20.38 13.23
CA VAL A 578 -3.76 18.95 12.91
C VAL A 578 -2.52 18.60 12.07
N GLY A 579 -1.96 19.57 11.35
CA GLY A 579 -0.83 19.40 10.44
C GLY A 579 -1.15 18.63 9.15
N LEU A 580 -2.37 18.12 8.97
CA LEU A 580 -2.74 17.27 7.83
C LEU A 580 -3.21 18.13 6.64
N PRO A 581 -2.61 17.99 5.45
CA PRO A 581 -3.13 18.59 4.23
C PRO A 581 -4.57 18.15 3.93
N LEU A 582 -5.36 19.07 3.37
CA LEU A 582 -6.77 18.82 3.01
C LEU A 582 -6.89 17.67 2.00
N ASN A 583 -8.03 16.99 1.99
CA ASN A 583 -8.32 15.94 1.01
C ASN A 583 -8.13 16.46 -0.43
N GLY A 584 -7.48 15.64 -1.26
CA GLY A 584 -7.16 15.98 -2.64
C GLY A 584 -5.93 16.89 -2.82
N SER A 585 -5.23 17.25 -1.73
CA SER A 585 -3.93 17.94 -1.84
C SER A 585 -2.88 16.96 -2.34
N TYR A 586 -2.06 17.41 -3.30
CA TYR A 586 -0.93 16.63 -3.80
C TYR A 586 0.30 17.51 -4.00
N PHE A 587 1.47 16.91 -3.85
CA PHE A 587 2.74 17.64 -3.89
C PHE A 587 3.73 16.97 -4.83
N HIS A 588 4.38 17.75 -5.69
CA HIS A 588 5.41 17.28 -6.60
C HIS A 588 6.75 17.13 -5.86
N LEU A 589 7.36 15.96 -5.98
CA LEU A 589 8.62 15.59 -5.33
C LEU A 589 9.82 15.65 -6.31
N GLY A 590 9.56 15.73 -7.62
CA GLY A 590 10.55 15.64 -8.70
C GLY A 590 10.46 14.33 -9.49
N ASP A 591 10.95 14.31 -10.74
CA ASP A 591 10.93 13.13 -11.64
C ASP A 591 9.55 12.46 -11.78
N HIS A 592 8.51 13.28 -11.93
CA HIS A 592 7.10 12.84 -11.98
C HIS A 592 6.69 11.97 -10.78
N GLN A 593 7.33 12.19 -9.62
CA GLN A 593 6.93 11.62 -8.33
C GLN A 593 6.07 12.63 -7.57
N TYR A 594 5.01 12.13 -6.94
CA TYR A 594 4.06 12.94 -6.20
C TYR A 594 3.69 12.26 -4.88
N VAL A 595 3.17 13.04 -3.93
CA VAL A 595 2.51 12.53 -2.73
C VAL A 595 1.09 13.08 -2.67
N LEU A 596 0.09 12.20 -2.60
CA LEU A 596 -1.35 12.50 -2.62
C LEU A 596 -1.98 12.23 -1.26
N TYR A 597 -2.79 13.17 -0.79
CA TYR A 597 -3.56 13.07 0.45
C TYR A 597 -5.01 12.67 0.16
N THR A 598 -5.36 11.42 0.48
CA THR A 598 -6.74 10.90 0.47
C THR A 598 -7.24 10.73 1.90
N ASN A 599 -8.12 11.62 2.36
CA ASN A 599 -8.59 11.66 3.76
C ASN A 599 -9.99 12.27 3.90
N ASP A 600 -10.58 12.24 5.10
CA ASP A 600 -11.90 12.84 5.38
C ASP A 600 -11.80 14.31 5.83
N TYR A 601 -10.61 14.92 5.76
CA TYR A 601 -10.33 16.25 6.28
C TYR A 601 -10.52 17.31 5.19
N LYS A 602 -11.73 17.87 5.16
CA LYS A 602 -12.18 18.78 4.10
C LYS A 602 -11.96 20.27 4.38
N MET A 603 -11.93 20.64 5.66
CA MET A 603 -11.80 22.02 6.13
C MET A 603 -10.88 22.10 7.35
N GLN A 604 -10.07 23.15 7.42
CA GLN A 604 -9.15 23.39 8.53
C GLN A 604 -9.90 23.53 9.87
N GLY A 605 -9.31 23.03 10.96
CA GLY A 605 -9.81 23.20 12.33
C GLY A 605 -10.87 22.20 12.79
N LEU A 606 -11.41 21.35 11.90
CA LEU A 606 -12.35 20.28 12.25
C LEU A 606 -11.68 18.91 12.14
N PRO A 607 -10.95 18.44 13.18
CA PRO A 607 -10.14 17.23 13.06
C PRO A 607 -10.98 16.04 12.63
N GLY A 608 -10.66 15.49 11.46
CA GLY A 608 -11.22 14.23 10.98
C GLY A 608 -11.00 13.12 12.01
N ARG A 609 -11.88 12.12 12.01
CA ARG A 609 -11.76 11.00 12.96
C ARG A 609 -10.55 10.10 12.62
N PHE A 610 -10.11 10.16 11.36
CA PHE A 610 -9.01 9.35 10.84
C PHE A 610 -7.98 10.25 10.16
N LEU A 611 -6.71 10.12 10.53
CA LEU A 611 -5.60 10.84 9.88
C LEU A 611 -4.70 9.81 9.18
N PRO A 612 -5.06 9.37 7.95
CA PRO A 612 -4.29 8.37 7.22
C PRO A 612 -2.95 8.93 6.74
N LEU A 613 -2.00 8.05 6.44
CA LEU A 613 -0.77 8.43 5.75
C LEU A 613 -1.09 8.74 4.28
N PRO A 614 -0.34 9.64 3.63
CA PRO A 614 -0.51 9.90 2.21
C PRO A 614 -0.03 8.73 1.36
N ILE A 615 -0.40 8.76 0.08
CA ILE A 615 0.00 7.80 -0.95
C ILE A 615 1.09 8.43 -1.80
N GLN A 616 2.18 7.70 -2.07
CA GLN A 616 3.18 8.16 -3.03
C GLN A 616 2.85 7.62 -4.42
N LEU A 617 2.96 8.50 -5.41
CA LEU A 617 2.65 8.23 -6.82
C LEU A 617 3.91 8.45 -7.66
N GLY A 618 4.13 7.59 -8.65
CA GLY A 618 5.09 7.84 -9.73
C GLY A 618 4.39 7.71 -11.07
N LEU A 619 4.67 8.62 -12.01
CA LEU A 619 4.09 8.58 -13.35
C LEU A 619 5.15 8.21 -14.38
N GLN A 620 4.78 7.34 -15.31
CA GLN A 620 5.56 6.97 -16.49
C GLN A 620 4.62 6.92 -17.70
N SER A 621 5.14 7.25 -18.88
CA SER A 621 4.35 7.28 -20.12
C SER A 621 5.17 6.71 -21.28
N SER A 622 4.50 6.02 -22.20
CA SER A 622 5.07 5.63 -23.49
C SER A 622 5.32 6.83 -24.41
N VAL A 623 4.67 7.97 -24.12
CA VAL A 623 4.90 9.28 -24.73
C VAL A 623 5.32 10.24 -23.61
N PRO A 624 6.63 10.37 -23.31
CA PRO A 624 7.12 11.12 -22.14
C PRO A 624 6.65 12.58 -22.09
N GLU A 625 6.55 13.25 -23.24
CA GLU A 625 6.14 14.66 -23.38
C GLU A 625 4.71 14.90 -22.84
N MET A 626 3.87 13.86 -22.82
CA MET A 626 2.53 13.95 -22.23
C MET A 626 2.55 14.30 -20.74
N LEU A 627 3.61 13.90 -20.01
CA LEU A 627 3.75 14.19 -18.58
C LEU A 627 4.34 15.57 -18.29
N GLU A 628 4.72 16.33 -19.32
CA GLU A 628 5.08 17.74 -19.21
C GLU A 628 3.85 18.64 -19.10
N ASP A 629 2.69 18.16 -19.57
CA ASP A 629 1.41 18.86 -19.43
C ASP A 629 0.84 18.66 -18.01
N GLN A 630 0.86 19.74 -17.22
CA GLN A 630 0.34 19.76 -15.86
C GLN A 630 -1.16 19.40 -15.80
N PHE A 631 -1.96 19.66 -16.84
CA PHE A 631 -3.37 19.23 -16.88
C PHE A 631 -3.48 17.72 -16.99
N VAL A 632 -2.64 17.08 -17.81
CA VAL A 632 -2.62 15.62 -17.93
C VAL A 632 -2.19 15.00 -16.60
N VAL A 633 -1.11 15.49 -15.99
CA VAL A 633 -0.67 15.05 -14.65
C VAL A 633 -1.77 15.20 -13.61
N ALA A 634 -2.41 16.37 -13.54
CA ALA A 634 -3.51 16.63 -12.61
C ALA A 634 -4.67 15.64 -12.85
N SER A 635 -5.02 15.35 -14.10
CA SER A 635 -6.08 14.39 -14.45
C SER A 635 -5.80 12.96 -13.99
N LEU A 636 -4.53 12.53 -14.06
CA LEU A 636 -4.10 11.19 -13.63
C LEU A 636 -4.14 11.07 -12.10
N ILE A 637 -3.67 12.10 -11.39
CA ILE A 637 -3.71 12.16 -9.92
C ILE A 637 -5.16 12.26 -9.43
N GLU A 638 -5.99 13.06 -10.09
CA GLU A 638 -7.43 13.13 -9.84
C GLU A 638 -8.10 11.78 -10.06
N GLN A 639 -7.75 11.04 -11.13
CA GLN A 639 -8.28 9.70 -11.35
C GLN A 639 -7.97 8.75 -10.18
N VAL A 640 -6.73 8.76 -9.66
CA VAL A 640 -6.34 8.00 -8.45
C VAL A 640 -7.18 8.42 -7.24
N HIS A 641 -7.34 9.72 -7.02
CA HIS A 641 -8.15 10.25 -5.92
C HIS A 641 -9.62 9.86 -6.06
N SER A 642 -10.23 10.04 -7.23
CA SER A 642 -11.64 9.71 -7.45
C SER A 642 -11.93 8.23 -7.30
N PHE A 643 -11.02 7.38 -7.76
CA PHE A 643 -11.17 5.92 -7.66
C PHE A 643 -11.10 5.42 -6.21
N SER A 644 -10.64 6.24 -5.26
CA SER A 644 -10.72 5.94 -3.83
C SER A 644 -12.12 6.08 -3.24
N PHE A 645 -13.05 6.76 -3.92
CA PHE A 645 -14.46 6.85 -3.54
C PHE A 645 -15.32 5.71 -4.08
N LEU A 646 -14.80 4.88 -4.98
CA LEU A 646 -15.52 3.74 -5.58
C LEU A 646 -15.42 2.46 -4.76
N HIS A 647 -14.89 2.54 -3.54
CA HIS A 647 -14.70 1.38 -2.69
C HIS A 647 -16.04 0.86 -2.16
N TRP A 648 -16.72 0.02 -2.96
CA TRP A 648 -18.03 -0.60 -2.72
C TRP A 648 -18.07 -1.62 -1.55
N ARG A 649 -17.37 -1.33 -0.46
CA ARG A 649 -17.47 -1.99 0.85
C ARG A 649 -17.74 -1.00 1.97
N SER A 650 -17.67 0.31 1.67
CA SER A 650 -17.91 1.37 2.63
C SER A 650 -18.51 2.58 1.94
N ILE A 651 -19.38 3.31 2.65
CA ILE A 651 -19.86 4.64 2.24
C ILE A 651 -18.78 5.73 2.36
N ARG A 652 -17.59 5.40 2.88
CA ARG A 652 -16.48 6.34 3.08
C ARG A 652 -15.40 6.14 2.03
N GLN A 653 -14.71 7.23 1.69
CA GLN A 653 -13.50 7.21 0.88
C GLN A 653 -12.46 6.26 1.51
N ALA A 654 -11.88 5.39 0.67
CA ALA A 654 -10.78 4.53 1.07
C ALA A 654 -9.45 5.29 0.97
N PRO A 655 -8.42 4.93 1.74
CA PRO A 655 -7.08 5.52 1.62
C PRO A 655 -6.30 5.02 0.40
N PHE A 656 -6.85 4.14 -0.44
CA PHE A 656 -6.25 3.64 -1.67
C PHE A 656 -7.37 3.45 -2.71
N PRO A 657 -7.10 3.65 -4.01
CA PRO A 657 -8.10 3.46 -5.05
C PRO A 657 -8.53 1.99 -5.21
N VAL A 658 -9.70 1.79 -5.79
CA VAL A 658 -10.23 0.45 -6.10
C VAL A 658 -9.32 -0.33 -7.04
N THR A 659 -8.62 0.34 -7.95
CA THR A 659 -7.63 -0.24 -8.86
C THR A 659 -6.43 -0.87 -8.17
N VAL A 660 -6.17 -0.59 -6.89
CA VAL A 660 -5.12 -1.28 -6.10
C VAL A 660 -5.74 -2.19 -5.05
N SER A 661 -6.83 -1.75 -4.41
CA SER A 661 -7.46 -2.50 -3.32
C SER A 661 -8.22 -3.73 -3.81
N PHE A 662 -8.97 -3.65 -4.90
CA PHE A 662 -9.74 -4.77 -5.45
C PHE A 662 -8.88 -5.92 -5.97
N PRO A 663 -7.83 -5.70 -6.78
CA PRO A 663 -7.03 -6.83 -7.26
C PRO A 663 -6.30 -7.49 -6.09
N LYS A 664 -5.76 -6.73 -5.13
CA LYS A 664 -5.20 -7.29 -3.90
C LYS A 664 -6.20 -8.14 -3.13
N MET A 665 -7.46 -7.71 -3.05
CA MET A 665 -8.54 -8.47 -2.41
C MET A 665 -8.85 -9.77 -3.17
N LEU A 666 -8.95 -9.70 -4.50
CA LEU A 666 -9.16 -10.87 -5.34
C LEU A 666 -8.04 -11.90 -5.13
N ALA A 667 -6.78 -11.47 -5.27
CA ALA A 667 -5.61 -12.33 -5.09
C ALA A 667 -5.55 -12.96 -3.70
N SER A 668 -5.90 -12.21 -2.64
CA SER A 668 -5.91 -12.72 -1.27
C SER A 668 -6.99 -13.76 -0.99
N ARG A 669 -7.99 -13.92 -1.87
CA ARG A 669 -9.05 -14.92 -1.76
C ARG A 669 -8.75 -16.13 -2.64
N MET A 670 -8.33 -15.88 -3.88
CA MET A 670 -8.02 -16.93 -4.85
C MET A 670 -6.94 -17.89 -4.36
N VAL A 671 -5.97 -17.40 -3.59
CA VAL A 671 -4.91 -18.25 -3.01
C VAL A 671 -5.43 -19.38 -2.11
N TRP A 672 -6.68 -19.28 -1.63
CA TRP A 672 -7.31 -20.26 -0.74
C TRP A 672 -8.30 -21.19 -1.44
N PHE A 673 -8.55 -20.97 -2.74
CA PHE A 673 -9.53 -21.77 -3.47
C PHE A 673 -8.85 -23.04 -3.98
N GLU A 674 -9.55 -24.16 -3.84
CA GLU A 674 -9.11 -25.48 -4.29
C GLU A 674 -9.42 -25.70 -5.78
N ARG A 675 -10.40 -24.98 -6.32
CA ARG A 675 -10.86 -25.06 -7.71
C ARG A 675 -10.82 -23.70 -8.39
N GLU A 676 -10.66 -23.73 -9.70
CA GLU A 676 -10.76 -22.55 -10.54
C GLU A 676 -12.19 -21.98 -10.51
N VAL A 677 -12.33 -20.65 -10.46
CA VAL A 677 -13.64 -19.98 -10.47
C VAL A 677 -14.01 -19.71 -11.92
N ASP A 678 -14.32 -20.76 -12.67
CA ASP A 678 -14.87 -20.62 -14.03
C ASP A 678 -16.41 -20.65 -13.96
N VAL A 679 -16.97 -19.58 -13.39
CA VAL A 679 -18.42 -19.41 -13.31
C VAL A 679 -18.84 -18.49 -14.46
N GLU A 680 -19.42 -19.08 -15.50
CA GLU A 680 -20.01 -18.34 -16.62
C GLU A 680 -20.93 -17.21 -16.09
N GLY A 681 -20.67 -15.97 -16.53
CA GLY A 681 -21.37 -14.76 -16.06
C GLY A 681 -20.76 -14.08 -14.83
N ALA A 682 -19.74 -14.65 -14.18
CA ALA A 682 -19.03 -13.99 -13.08
C ALA A 682 -17.98 -12.98 -13.54
N ASN A 683 -17.54 -13.02 -14.80
CA ASN A 683 -16.56 -12.11 -15.42
C ASN A 683 -17.14 -10.70 -15.63
N GLY A 684 -17.34 -10.00 -14.52
CA GLY A 684 -18.01 -8.69 -14.43
C GLY A 684 -18.63 -8.43 -13.05
N ILE A 685 -18.65 -9.44 -12.17
CA ILE A 685 -19.22 -9.32 -10.83
C ILE A 685 -18.08 -9.32 -9.79
N PRO A 686 -17.95 -8.26 -8.97
CA PRO A 686 -16.91 -8.18 -7.94
C PRO A 686 -17.27 -9.01 -6.68
N TRP A 687 -17.37 -10.33 -6.83
CA TRP A 687 -17.73 -11.27 -5.75
C TRP A 687 -16.75 -11.26 -4.56
N PHE A 688 -15.53 -10.78 -4.80
CA PHE A 688 -14.46 -10.69 -3.82
C PHE A 688 -14.67 -9.56 -2.79
N LEU A 689 -15.70 -8.72 -2.91
CA LEU A 689 -15.96 -7.64 -1.95
C LEU A 689 -16.20 -8.11 -0.50
#